data_AF-A0A1C1CH78-F1
#
_entry.id   AF-A0A1C1CH78-F1
#
_cell.length_a   1.000
_cell.length_b   1.000
_cell.length_c   1.000
_cell.angle_alpha   90.00
_cell.angle_beta   90.00
_cell.angle_gamma   90.00
#
_symmetry.space_group_name_H-M   'P 1'
#
loop_
_entity.id
_entity.type
_entity.pdbx_description
1 polymer ?
#
loop_
_entity_poly.entity_id
_entity_poly.type
_entity_poly.pdbx_seq_one_letter_code
_entity_poly.pdbx_strand_id
1 'polypeptide(L)'
;MASQYPGGYNNSHQLNDIPPGTGYRPSGHHSDDEAEHSLLHQNSAYQSQYDDPHSRPLTPGQESVYTLNETYAGGDKSQVPVTEYNPQHTQVYGQGPGYGLTNSQAGFPAGGYGDPVERTTSTEAWQQRQAPGFGTVKRYATRKVKVVNSVLSIDYPVPSAIQNAIQSKYRNDLEGGSEEFTHMRYTAATCDPDDFTLKNGYNLRPAMYNRHTELLIAITAYNEDKVLTARTLHGVMQNIRDIVNLKKSEFWNKGGPAWQKIVVCLVFDGIDPCDKNTLDVLATVGVYQDGVMKKDFDGKDTVVHVFEYTTQLSVTANQQLIRPNDNDATSLPPVQMMFCLKQKNSKKINSHRWLFNAFGRILNPEVCVLLDAGTKPGPRAIVSLWEAFYNDKDLGGACGEIHAMLGRGGVFGRKLLNPLVAAQNFEYKISNILDKPLESSFGYVSVLPGAFSAYRFRAIMGRPLEQYFHGDHTMSARLGKKGIEGMNIFKKNMFLAEDRILCFELVAKAGSKWHLTYVKASKAETDVPEGAAEFIGQRRRWLNGSFAASIYSLMHFSRMYKSGHNIVRMLFFHIQMIYNIVSVILSWFSLAAFWLTTKILMDLVGQPSDSNNNTAFPFGDSATPVINTILQYVYLAFLLLQFILALGNRPKGSKLAYTVSFCVFALIQLYVIVLSMYLVVRAFTSEDGTDIVTNEGANEFVKSFFASTGPGIVIIALAATFGLYFVASFMYLDPWHMFTSFLQYLLLMPSFINILMIYAFSNWHDVSWGTKGSDKADVLPSAQTKKDEKGKATVVEEVDRPQADIDSQFEATVRRALAPFVPPVEKEEKTLEDSYKNFRTRLVATWIFSNALLAVVITSDSVDNFGFTVSAPTSGLRLTIANYSQSRGPRVEAITFSKRYCGRRLPCLLSDFLGVVGSSGELVSCAVSTEDERPVECSASQG
;
A
#
# COMPACT_ATOMS: atom_id res chain seq x y z
N MET A 1 39.93 33.16 -6.43
CA MET A 1 40.10 33.55 -5.02
C MET A 1 39.50 32.44 -4.16
N ALA A 2 40.19 31.74 -3.25
CA ALA A 2 41.61 31.43 -3.08
C ALA A 2 41.61 30.22 -2.10
N SER A 3 42.07 28.99 -2.35
CA SER A 3 43.16 28.36 -3.11
C SER A 3 44.14 27.65 -2.15
N GLN A 4 44.24 26.33 -2.29
CA GLN A 4 45.36 25.44 -1.87
C GLN A 4 45.65 25.18 -0.37
N TYR A 5 45.79 23.88 -0.04
CA TYR A 5 46.82 23.31 0.84
C TYR A 5 47.06 21.83 0.45
N PRO A 6 48.30 21.38 0.17
CA PRO A 6 48.59 19.98 -0.19
C PRO A 6 49.65 19.27 0.70
N GLY A 7 49.45 17.97 0.97
CA GLY A 7 50.45 17.06 1.57
C GLY A 7 50.72 17.25 3.08
N GLY A 8 51.21 16.25 3.83
CA GLY A 8 51.44 14.84 3.49
C GLY A 8 52.74 14.28 4.08
N TYR A 9 52.66 13.54 5.20
CA TYR A 9 53.78 12.78 5.79
C TYR A 9 53.28 11.50 6.49
N ASN A 10 54.17 10.53 6.69
CA ASN A 10 53.85 9.17 7.12
C ASN A 10 54.79 8.69 8.24
N ASN A 11 54.35 7.68 9.01
CA ASN A 11 55.11 6.86 9.97
C ASN A 11 55.77 7.53 11.20
N SER A 12 55.25 7.21 12.39
CA SER A 12 56.03 6.49 13.43
C SER A 12 55.15 6.04 14.61
N HIS A 13 54.98 4.71 14.81
CA HIS A 13 55.04 4.03 16.14
C HIS A 13 54.83 2.51 16.03
N GLN A 14 55.98 1.81 15.94
CA GLN A 14 56.27 0.38 16.15
C GLN A 14 57.75 0.36 16.60
N LEU A 15 58.32 -0.61 17.33
CA LEU A 15 57.89 -1.93 17.82
C LEU A 15 58.71 -2.29 19.11
N ASN A 16 58.51 -3.51 19.65
CA ASN A 16 59.36 -4.36 20.54
C ASN A 16 58.42 -5.21 21.44
N ASP A 17 58.36 -6.56 21.49
CA ASP A 17 59.35 -7.67 21.43
C ASP A 17 60.20 -7.79 22.71
N ILE A 18 60.39 -8.95 23.37
CA ILE A 18 60.06 -10.40 23.18
C ILE A 18 59.76 -11.03 24.60
N PRO A 19 59.61 -12.36 24.91
CA PRO A 19 59.77 -13.64 24.16
C PRO A 19 58.61 -14.68 24.31
N PRO A 20 58.69 -15.91 23.73
CA PRO A 20 57.64 -16.95 23.86
C PRO A 20 57.92 -18.08 24.87
N GLY A 21 56.84 -18.75 25.34
CA GLY A 21 56.87 -20.17 25.72
C GLY A 21 56.86 -20.53 27.22
N THR A 22 55.66 -20.62 27.82
CA THR A 22 55.31 -21.59 28.88
C THR A 22 53.79 -21.63 29.05
N GLY A 23 53.23 -22.82 29.30
CA GLY A 23 51.78 -23.01 29.24
C GLY A 23 51.03 -22.55 30.49
N TYR A 24 49.95 -21.77 30.32
CA TYR A 24 48.95 -21.52 31.35
C TYR A 24 47.53 -21.70 30.82
N ARG A 25 46.61 -22.07 31.73
CA ARG A 25 45.30 -22.64 31.40
C ARG A 25 44.26 -21.56 31.02
N PRO A 26 43.43 -21.77 29.98
CA PRO A 26 42.20 -20.99 29.82
C PRO A 26 41.15 -21.49 30.82
N SER A 27 40.68 -20.62 31.71
CA SER A 27 39.64 -20.93 32.69
C SER A 27 38.25 -20.45 32.21
N GLY A 28 37.40 -21.41 31.78
CA GLY A 28 35.93 -21.35 31.62
C GLY A 28 35.27 -20.01 31.23
N HIS A 29 34.57 -19.90 30.11
CA HIS A 29 33.34 -20.68 29.87
C HIS A 29 32.99 -20.86 28.38
N HIS A 30 32.41 -22.03 28.09
CA HIS A 30 31.46 -22.37 27.03
C HIS A 30 31.57 -21.71 25.64
N SER A 31 32.08 -22.52 24.71
CA SER A 31 31.31 -22.87 23.50
C SER A 31 30.03 -23.64 23.88
N ASP A 32 29.10 -23.81 22.93
CA ASP A 32 28.77 -25.14 22.37
C ASP A 32 27.60 -25.02 21.37
N ASP A 33 27.75 -25.65 20.19
CA ASP A 33 26.69 -25.84 19.20
C ASP A 33 25.96 -27.18 19.48
N GLU A 34 24.94 -27.21 20.35
CA GLU A 34 24.07 -28.39 20.50
C GLU A 34 22.75 -28.06 21.22
N ALA A 35 21.60 -28.11 20.50
CA ALA A 35 20.26 -27.96 21.11
C ALA A 35 19.06 -28.41 20.22
N GLU A 36 19.20 -29.40 19.34
CA GLU A 36 18.01 -30.04 18.74
C GLU A 36 17.43 -31.12 19.66
N HIS A 37 16.10 -31.11 19.84
CA HIS A 37 15.27 -32.20 20.35
C HIS A 37 15.70 -32.96 21.63
N SER A 38 15.06 -32.68 22.79
CA SER A 38 13.93 -33.53 23.28
C SER A 38 13.42 -33.30 24.72
N LEU A 39 12.07 -33.25 24.82
CA LEU A 39 11.18 -33.93 25.78
C LEU A 39 11.03 -33.50 27.27
N LEU A 40 9.76 -33.15 27.58
CA LEU A 40 8.93 -33.53 28.76
C LEU A 40 9.18 -32.91 30.15
N HIS A 41 8.21 -32.05 30.54
CA HIS A 41 7.74 -31.69 31.91
C HIS A 41 8.80 -31.14 32.92
N GLN A 42 8.49 -30.12 33.75
CA GLN A 42 7.17 -29.66 34.21
C GLN A 42 7.25 -28.19 34.66
N ASN A 43 6.27 -27.35 34.25
CA ASN A 43 5.81 -26.08 34.86
C ASN A 43 6.83 -24.96 35.21
N SER A 44 6.55 -23.67 34.99
CA SER A 44 5.44 -22.98 34.34
C SER A 44 5.80 -21.49 34.10
N ALA A 45 4.90 -20.72 33.46
CA ALA A 45 4.94 -19.26 33.26
C ALA A 45 5.95 -18.69 32.24
N TYR A 46 5.67 -18.90 30.94
CA TYR A 46 5.73 -17.83 29.93
C TYR A 46 4.75 -18.16 28.79
N GLN A 47 3.58 -17.51 28.77
CA GLN A 47 2.59 -17.66 27.71
C GLN A 47 2.01 -16.29 27.35
N SER A 48 2.04 -15.93 26.06
CA SER A 48 1.64 -14.60 25.58
C SER A 48 0.11 -14.42 25.64
N GLN A 49 -0.39 -13.89 26.75
CA GLN A 49 -1.83 -13.73 26.99
C GLN A 49 -2.36 -12.35 26.55
N TYR A 50 -2.51 -12.18 25.24
CA TYR A 50 -3.51 -11.28 24.66
C TYR A 50 -4.46 -12.10 23.79
N ASP A 51 -5.72 -11.67 23.70
CA ASP A 51 -6.89 -12.37 23.15
C ASP A 51 -7.32 -13.65 23.91
N ASP A 52 -8.07 -13.52 25.01
CA ASP A 52 -9.09 -14.53 25.36
C ASP A 52 -10.26 -13.88 26.13
N PRO A 53 -11.51 -13.90 25.63
CA PRO A 53 -12.63 -13.23 26.28
C PRO A 53 -13.20 -13.97 27.51
N HIS A 54 -12.69 -15.15 27.91
CA HIS A 54 -13.27 -15.96 28.99
C HIS A 54 -12.30 -16.48 30.06
N SER A 55 -11.52 -15.60 30.70
CA SER A 55 -10.94 -15.92 32.03
C SER A 55 -10.76 -14.69 32.95
N ARG A 56 -11.20 -14.80 34.21
CA ARG A 56 -10.87 -13.89 35.32
C ARG A 56 -10.02 -14.64 36.36
N PRO A 57 -8.73 -14.32 36.51
CA PRO A 57 -7.98 -14.58 37.73
C PRO A 57 -7.84 -13.29 38.55
N LEU A 58 -8.12 -13.33 39.86
CA LEU A 58 -7.88 -12.18 40.73
C LEU A 58 -6.37 -11.99 40.95
N THR A 59 -5.83 -10.84 40.57
CA THR A 59 -4.47 -10.40 40.93
C THR A 59 -4.57 -9.11 41.74
N PRO A 60 -4.26 -9.11 43.05
CA PRO A 60 -4.29 -7.89 43.85
C PRO A 60 -3.11 -6.98 43.49
N GLY A 61 -3.37 -5.70 43.19
CA GLY A 61 -2.31 -4.68 43.02
C GLY A 61 -2.36 -3.86 41.73
N GLN A 62 -3.26 -4.13 40.78
CA GLN A 62 -3.50 -3.27 39.61
C GLN A 62 -4.99 -2.99 39.41
N GLU A 63 -5.53 -2.04 40.18
CA GLU A 63 -6.84 -1.46 39.88
C GLU A 63 -6.70 -0.36 38.82
N SER A 64 -7.43 -0.48 37.72
CA SER A 64 -7.65 0.60 36.77
C SER A 64 -8.68 1.59 37.33
N VAL A 65 -8.29 2.37 38.34
CA VAL A 65 -9.19 3.31 39.05
C VAL A 65 -9.57 4.49 38.14
N TYR A 66 -10.70 4.33 37.44
CA TYR A 66 -11.50 5.41 36.87
C TYR A 66 -13.00 5.09 37.03
N THR A 67 -13.45 4.98 38.27
CA THR A 67 -14.87 5.08 38.63
C THR A 67 -15.24 6.56 38.80
N LEU A 68 -16.34 6.98 38.19
CA LEU A 68 -16.62 8.40 37.90
C LEU A 68 -17.24 9.19 39.08
N ASN A 69 -16.76 8.94 40.30
CA ASN A 69 -17.35 9.42 41.56
C ASN A 69 -16.43 10.27 42.45
N GLU A 70 -15.18 10.56 42.07
CA GLU A 70 -14.29 11.42 42.88
C GLU A 70 -14.37 12.88 42.43
N THR A 71 -14.89 13.74 43.32
CA THR A 71 -15.09 15.17 43.08
C THR A 71 -13.78 15.95 43.23
N TYR A 72 -13.25 16.48 42.13
CA TYR A 72 -12.02 17.27 42.13
C TYR A 72 -12.25 18.71 42.66
N ALA A 73 -12.28 18.85 43.99
CA ALA A 73 -12.17 20.12 44.68
C ALA A 73 -11.28 19.97 45.92
N GLY A 74 -10.14 20.66 45.94
CA GLY A 74 -9.28 20.75 47.12
C GLY A 74 -9.92 21.67 48.17
N GLY A 75 -10.64 21.09 49.13
CA GLY A 75 -11.30 21.81 50.22
C GLY A 75 -11.34 20.96 51.49
N ASP A 76 -11.32 21.62 52.65
CA ASP A 76 -11.29 20.96 53.95
C ASP A 76 -12.60 20.21 54.25
N LYS A 77 -12.52 19.03 54.86
CA LYS A 77 -13.64 18.10 55.09
C LYS A 77 -14.49 18.46 56.33
N SER A 78 -14.47 19.73 56.74
CA SER A 78 -15.01 20.20 58.02
C SER A 78 -16.29 21.05 57.93
N GLN A 79 -16.70 21.51 56.74
CA GLN A 79 -17.87 22.40 56.58
C GLN A 79 -18.75 22.04 55.37
N VAL A 80 -19.92 21.44 55.64
CA VAL A 80 -21.04 21.32 54.69
C VAL A 80 -22.36 21.61 55.43
N PRO A 81 -23.12 22.66 55.08
CA PRO A 81 -24.44 22.89 55.64
C PRO A 81 -25.45 21.86 55.11
N VAL A 82 -26.20 21.23 56.01
CA VAL A 82 -27.30 20.32 55.66
C VAL A 82 -28.61 21.10 55.58
N THR A 83 -29.38 20.89 54.51
CA THR A 83 -30.79 21.30 54.42
C THR A 83 -31.67 20.10 54.14
N GLU A 84 -32.40 19.63 55.14
CA GLU A 84 -33.37 18.54 55.02
C GLU A 84 -34.67 19.00 54.32
N TYR A 85 -35.28 18.10 53.54
CA TYR A 85 -36.74 18.03 53.48
C TYR A 85 -37.24 16.60 53.21
N ASN A 86 -38.43 16.27 53.73
CA ASN A 86 -38.91 14.91 53.97
C ASN A 86 -40.17 14.58 53.12
N PRO A 87 -40.28 13.43 52.41
CA PRO A 87 -41.38 13.17 51.47
C PRO A 87 -42.51 12.25 52.00
N GLN A 88 -43.76 12.71 52.02
CA GLN A 88 -44.95 11.84 52.26
C GLN A 88 -46.23 12.21 51.48
N HIS A 89 -46.83 11.19 50.85
CA HIS A 89 -48.27 10.88 50.67
C HIS A 89 -49.29 11.72 49.84
N THR A 90 -49.50 11.25 48.59
CA THR A 90 -50.78 10.75 47.99
C THR A 90 -52.13 11.51 48.00
N GLN A 91 -52.57 11.90 46.78
CA GLN A 91 -53.91 11.76 46.10
C GLN A 91 -55.26 12.12 46.78
N VAL A 92 -56.18 12.73 46.00
CA VAL A 92 -57.49 12.17 45.53
C VAL A 92 -58.20 13.11 44.51
N TYR A 93 -59.18 12.59 43.75
CA TYR A 93 -59.93 13.21 42.62
C TYR A 93 -61.10 14.14 43.02
N GLY A 94 -61.56 15.04 42.12
CA GLY A 94 -62.89 15.68 42.25
C GLY A 94 -63.33 16.77 41.23
N GLN A 95 -64.02 16.36 40.15
CA GLN A 95 -65.13 17.07 39.43
C GLN A 95 -64.93 18.47 38.77
N GLY A 96 -65.50 18.66 37.55
CA GLY A 96 -65.68 19.94 36.83
C GLY A 96 -67.19 20.28 36.65
N PRO A 97 -67.67 20.92 35.55
CA PRO A 97 -66.98 21.44 34.34
C PRO A 97 -67.41 22.88 33.90
N GLY A 98 -66.91 23.40 32.77
CA GLY A 98 -67.46 24.61 32.14
C GLY A 98 -66.83 25.04 30.80
N TYR A 99 -67.59 24.89 29.70
CA TYR A 99 -67.49 25.50 28.36
C TYR A 99 -66.14 26.03 27.81
N GLY A 100 -65.73 25.53 26.64
CA GLY A 100 -64.54 25.99 25.90
C GLY A 100 -64.83 26.53 24.50
N LEU A 101 -63.80 27.10 23.85
CA LEU A 101 -63.83 27.61 22.47
C LEU A 101 -62.54 27.24 21.71
N THR A 102 -62.72 26.68 20.51
CA THR A 102 -61.78 26.72 19.35
C THR A 102 -60.29 26.45 19.59
N ASN A 103 -59.97 25.17 19.76
CA ASN A 103 -58.97 24.43 18.97
C ASN A 103 -57.81 25.24 18.32
N SER A 104 -56.66 25.30 19.01
CA SER A 104 -55.35 25.57 18.39
C SER A 104 -54.32 24.55 18.90
N GLN A 105 -54.01 23.54 18.06
CA GLN A 105 -53.27 22.35 18.48
C GLN A 105 -51.75 22.56 18.42
N ALA A 106 -51.24 23.49 19.23
CA ALA A 106 -49.81 23.71 19.44
C ALA A 106 -49.21 22.61 20.34
N GLY A 107 -48.97 21.42 19.77
CA GLY A 107 -48.36 20.30 20.47
C GLY A 107 -46.88 20.56 20.78
N PHE A 108 -46.56 20.82 22.04
CA PHE A 108 -45.18 20.78 22.54
C PHE A 108 -44.61 19.35 22.38
N PRO A 109 -43.51 19.14 21.64
CA PRO A 109 -42.88 17.82 21.57
C PRO A 109 -42.26 17.48 22.93
N ALA A 110 -42.70 16.38 23.53
CA ALA A 110 -42.12 15.89 24.77
C ALA A 110 -40.64 15.55 24.59
N GLY A 111 -39.80 15.93 25.56
CA GLY A 111 -38.36 15.69 25.53
C GLY A 111 -38.02 14.20 25.69
N GLY A 112 -38.04 13.46 24.59
CA GLY A 112 -37.53 12.09 24.55
C GLY A 112 -36.02 12.05 24.84
N TYR A 113 -35.60 11.08 25.66
CA TYR A 113 -34.20 10.71 25.80
C TYR A 113 -33.69 10.13 24.48
N GLY A 114 -33.17 11.00 23.61
CA GLY A 114 -32.47 10.58 22.39
C GLY A 114 -31.13 9.95 22.72
N ASP A 115 -30.86 8.78 22.14
CA ASP A 115 -29.65 7.99 22.37
C ASP A 115 -28.37 8.82 22.06
N PRO A 116 -27.34 8.86 22.93
CA PRO A 116 -26.18 9.74 22.72
C PRO A 116 -25.38 9.48 21.44
N VAL A 117 -25.55 8.30 20.81
CA VAL A 117 -24.69 7.79 19.74
C VAL A 117 -24.93 8.51 18.40
N GLU A 118 -26.19 8.68 17.97
CA GLU A 118 -26.51 9.20 16.62
C GLU A 118 -26.08 10.65 16.39
N ARG A 119 -25.93 11.44 17.47
CA ARG A 119 -25.53 12.86 17.34
C ARG A 119 -24.08 13.04 16.87
N THR A 120 -23.22 12.02 16.97
CA THR A 120 -21.76 12.20 16.83
C THR A 120 -21.29 12.68 15.45
N THR A 121 -22.04 12.38 14.38
CA THR A 121 -21.62 12.55 12.97
C THR A 121 -22.38 13.62 12.18
N SER A 122 -23.38 14.30 12.75
CA SER A 122 -24.15 15.32 12.03
C SER A 122 -23.38 16.64 11.87
N THR A 123 -23.69 17.40 10.82
CA THR A 123 -23.10 18.74 10.57
C THR A 123 -23.40 19.71 11.71
N GLU A 124 -24.57 19.60 12.33
CA GLU A 124 -24.96 20.41 13.50
C GLU A 124 -24.11 20.10 14.72
N ALA A 125 -23.79 18.82 14.98
CA ALA A 125 -22.90 18.44 16.07
C ALA A 125 -21.46 18.88 15.82
N TRP A 126 -21.00 18.86 14.56
CA TRP A 126 -19.72 19.48 14.19
C TRP A 126 -19.72 20.99 14.43
N GLN A 127 -20.79 21.69 14.07
CA GLN A 127 -20.96 23.12 14.37
C GLN A 127 -20.94 23.42 15.88
N GLN A 128 -21.60 22.57 16.69
CA GLN A 128 -21.61 22.69 18.14
C GLN A 128 -20.22 22.46 18.79
N ARG A 129 -19.37 21.61 18.20
CA ARG A 129 -17.96 21.45 18.64
C ARG A 129 -17.12 22.70 18.38
N GLN A 130 -17.36 23.40 17.27
CA GLN A 130 -16.56 24.57 16.87
C GLN A 130 -17.11 25.90 17.43
N ALA A 131 -18.32 25.92 17.98
CA ALA A 131 -18.93 27.10 18.58
C ALA A 131 -18.28 27.48 19.93
N PRO A 132 -17.79 28.72 20.13
CA PRO A 132 -17.14 29.14 21.36
C PRO A 132 -18.15 29.41 22.49
N GLY A 133 -18.65 28.36 23.15
CA GLY A 133 -19.51 28.49 24.33
C GLY A 133 -20.57 27.40 24.51
N PHE A 134 -20.20 26.12 24.41
CA PHE A 134 -21.16 25.02 24.63
C PHE A 134 -21.68 25.01 26.08
N GLY A 135 -23.00 25.10 26.25
CA GLY A 135 -23.69 24.85 27.54
C GLY A 135 -24.00 26.06 28.44
N THR A 136 -23.37 27.23 28.26
CA THR A 136 -23.78 28.45 29.01
C THR A 136 -23.24 29.73 28.36
N VAL A 137 -23.96 30.85 28.50
CA VAL A 137 -23.54 32.18 28.02
C VAL A 137 -22.50 32.81 28.96
N LYS A 138 -21.35 32.16 29.13
CA LYS A 138 -20.17 32.73 29.80
C LYS A 138 -19.48 33.71 28.84
N ARG A 139 -19.42 35.00 29.22
CA ARG A 139 -18.52 35.97 28.55
C ARG A 139 -17.11 35.78 29.08
N TYR A 140 -16.29 35.09 28.29
CA TYR A 140 -14.86 34.92 28.56
C TYR A 140 -14.07 36.22 28.36
N ALA A 141 -12.86 36.28 28.93
CA ALA A 141 -11.90 37.32 28.62
C ALA A 141 -11.41 37.17 27.16
N THR A 142 -10.82 38.24 26.62
CA THR A 142 -10.17 38.20 25.29
C THR A 142 -8.73 38.66 25.38
N ARG A 143 -7.83 37.89 24.76
CA ARG A 143 -6.40 38.21 24.66
C ARG A 143 -6.08 38.72 23.25
N LYS A 144 -5.33 39.82 23.19
CA LYS A 144 -4.83 40.41 21.92
C LYS A 144 -3.58 39.66 21.46
N VAL A 145 -3.73 38.71 20.55
CA VAL A 145 -2.59 37.99 19.96
C VAL A 145 -1.99 38.83 18.83
N LYS A 146 -0.68 39.10 18.89
CA LYS A 146 0.03 39.89 17.88
C LYS A 146 0.24 39.08 16.61
N VAL A 147 -0.27 39.58 15.50
CA VAL A 147 -0.07 38.98 14.17
C VAL A 147 1.34 39.29 13.68
N VAL A 148 2.04 38.27 13.18
CA VAL A 148 3.38 38.38 12.59
C VAL A 148 3.26 38.20 11.08
N ASN A 149 3.75 39.17 10.30
CA ASN A 149 3.83 39.12 8.83
C ASN A 149 2.53 38.68 8.12
N SER A 150 1.36 39.11 8.63
CA SER A 150 0.04 38.69 8.13
C SER A 150 -0.24 37.19 8.17
N VAL A 151 0.39 36.45 9.08
CA VAL A 151 0.09 35.05 9.42
C VAL A 151 -0.58 34.99 10.78
N LEU A 152 -1.73 34.32 10.87
CA LEU A 152 -2.39 34.01 12.13
C LEU A 152 -1.79 32.73 12.72
N SER A 153 -1.03 32.89 13.81
CA SER A 153 -0.41 31.81 14.57
C SER A 153 -0.60 32.09 16.05
N ILE A 154 -1.12 31.11 16.80
CA ILE A 154 -1.61 31.27 18.18
C ILE A 154 -1.26 30.01 18.98
N ASP A 155 -0.57 30.17 20.10
CA ASP A 155 -0.28 29.08 21.05
C ASP A 155 -1.40 29.00 22.11
N TYR A 156 -2.10 27.88 22.16
CA TYR A 156 -3.21 27.60 23.09
C TYR A 156 -2.77 26.61 24.18
N PRO A 157 -3.04 26.87 25.47
CA PRO A 157 -2.67 25.95 26.54
C PRO A 157 -3.43 24.63 26.41
N VAL A 158 -2.71 23.51 26.52
CA VAL A 158 -3.33 22.19 26.45
C VAL A 158 -4.09 21.87 27.75
N PRO A 159 -5.10 20.97 27.72
CA PRO A 159 -5.77 20.51 28.93
C PRO A 159 -4.80 19.99 30.00
N SER A 160 -5.08 20.27 31.27
CA SER A 160 -4.21 19.94 32.41
C SER A 160 -3.92 18.45 32.48
N ALA A 161 -4.89 17.60 32.12
CA ALA A 161 -4.73 16.15 32.08
C ALA A 161 -3.65 15.69 31.07
N ILE A 162 -3.45 16.42 29.97
CA ILE A 162 -2.37 16.17 28.99
C ILE A 162 -1.04 16.68 29.56
N GLN A 163 -1.02 17.95 30.02
CA GLN A 163 0.18 18.59 30.55
C GLN A 163 0.74 17.85 31.79
N ASN A 164 -0.13 17.31 32.64
CA ASN A 164 0.21 16.51 33.82
C ASN A 164 0.71 15.10 33.47
N ALA A 165 0.45 14.60 32.26
CA ALA A 165 0.84 13.25 31.84
C ALA A 165 2.15 13.21 31.03
N ILE A 166 2.77 14.35 30.74
CA ILE A 166 4.15 14.45 30.25
C ILE A 166 5.12 14.26 31.42
N GLN A 167 6.26 13.61 31.21
CA GLN A 167 7.26 13.37 32.27
C GLN A 167 7.75 14.71 32.86
N SER A 168 7.87 14.75 34.19
CA SER A 168 8.26 15.93 34.97
C SER A 168 9.51 16.64 34.44
N LYS A 169 10.54 15.86 34.05
CA LYS A 169 11.81 16.31 33.45
C LYS A 169 11.68 17.10 32.14
N TYR A 170 10.57 16.99 31.40
CA TYR A 170 10.32 17.77 30.18
C TYR A 170 9.34 18.92 30.44
N ARG A 171 8.38 18.74 31.35
CA ARG A 171 7.43 19.79 31.74
C ARG A 171 8.10 20.94 32.49
N ASN A 172 9.08 20.62 33.35
CA ASN A 172 9.74 21.58 34.22
C ASN A 172 10.97 22.25 33.58
N ASP A 173 11.36 21.85 32.36
CA ASP A 173 12.46 22.43 31.58
C ASP A 173 12.07 23.78 30.93
N LEU A 174 11.38 24.61 31.72
CA LEU A 174 10.92 25.95 31.34
C LEU A 174 12.09 26.96 31.27
N GLU A 175 13.25 26.64 31.86
CA GLU A 175 14.48 27.42 31.70
C GLU A 175 14.95 27.44 30.23
N GLY A 176 14.64 26.40 29.46
CA GLY A 176 14.85 26.37 28.00
C GLY A 176 13.85 27.19 27.18
N GLY A 177 12.81 27.76 27.80
CA GLY A 177 11.81 28.61 27.13
C GLY A 177 10.89 27.90 26.12
N SER A 178 10.81 26.56 26.15
CA SER A 178 9.99 25.79 25.21
C SER A 178 8.56 25.59 25.71
N GLU A 179 7.59 26.16 25.01
CA GLU A 179 6.15 25.93 25.26
C GLU A 179 5.65 24.60 24.64
N GLU A 180 6.52 23.76 24.09
CA GLU A 180 6.10 22.64 23.22
C GLU A 180 5.32 21.53 23.93
N PHE A 181 5.50 21.40 25.24
CA PHE A 181 4.81 20.46 26.12
C PHE A 181 3.60 21.07 26.82
N THR A 182 3.43 22.39 26.75
CA THR A 182 2.42 23.15 27.51
C THR A 182 1.37 23.82 26.64
N HIS A 183 1.72 24.18 25.40
CA HIS A 183 0.83 24.83 24.44
C HIS A 183 0.83 24.11 23.09
N MET A 184 -0.36 23.84 22.55
CA MET A 184 -0.55 23.45 21.15
C MET A 184 -0.56 24.71 20.30
N ARG A 185 0.36 24.81 19.34
CA ARG A 185 0.40 25.92 18.39
C ARG A 185 -0.60 25.66 17.27
N TYR A 186 -1.49 26.61 17.00
CA TYR A 186 -2.39 26.60 15.85
C TYR A 186 -1.96 27.69 14.85
N THR A 187 -1.94 27.36 13.56
CA THR A 187 -1.66 28.32 12.47
C THR A 187 -2.67 28.14 11.34
N ALA A 188 -3.30 29.24 10.92
CA ALA A 188 -4.19 29.27 9.77
C ALA A 188 -3.40 29.62 8.51
N ALA A 189 -3.25 28.67 7.58
CA ALA A 189 -2.55 28.89 6.32
C ALA A 189 -3.52 29.31 5.22
N THR A 190 -3.48 30.59 4.84
CA THR A 190 -4.31 31.21 3.79
C THR A 190 -3.59 31.31 2.45
N CYS A 191 -2.78 30.29 2.13
CA CYS A 191 -1.88 30.26 0.99
C CYS A 191 -1.76 28.87 0.34
N ASP A 192 -1.15 28.84 -0.85
CA ASP A 192 -0.80 27.62 -1.59
C ASP A 192 0.40 26.89 -0.94
N PRO A 193 0.51 25.55 -1.04
CA PRO A 193 1.69 24.80 -0.57
C PRO A 193 3.04 25.38 -1.01
N ASP A 194 3.14 25.91 -2.22
CA ASP A 194 4.41 26.41 -2.77
C ASP A 194 4.79 27.77 -2.16
N ASP A 195 3.83 28.46 -1.53
CA ASP A 195 3.94 29.79 -0.93
C ASP A 195 4.10 29.76 0.62
N PHE A 196 3.85 28.63 1.29
CA PHE A 196 4.07 28.45 2.72
C PHE A 196 5.57 28.44 3.04
N THR A 197 6.13 29.63 3.27
CA THR A 197 7.57 29.86 3.40
C THR A 197 7.90 30.91 4.45
N LEU A 198 9.12 30.86 5.00
CA LEU A 198 9.65 31.84 5.96
C LEU A 198 9.52 33.29 5.46
N LYS A 199 9.71 33.52 4.15
CA LYS A 199 9.56 34.84 3.51
C LYS A 199 8.13 35.38 3.62
N ASN A 200 7.14 34.50 3.55
CA ASN A 200 5.72 34.83 3.64
C ASN A 200 5.20 34.74 5.10
N GLY A 201 6.10 34.68 6.10
CA GLY A 201 5.75 34.66 7.53
C GLY A 201 5.49 33.27 8.13
N TYR A 202 5.40 32.23 7.30
CA TYR A 202 5.11 30.86 7.76
C TYR A 202 6.39 30.15 8.24
N ASN A 203 6.38 29.67 9.49
CA ASN A 203 7.48 28.94 10.11
C ASN A 203 6.92 27.87 11.07
N LEU A 204 7.69 26.79 11.28
CA LEU A 204 7.34 25.60 12.05
C LEU A 204 8.17 25.51 13.34
N ARG A 205 7.58 24.98 14.41
CA ARG A 205 8.15 24.95 15.76
C ARG A 205 9.52 24.23 15.84
N PRO A 206 9.79 23.10 15.16
CA PRO A 206 11.13 22.49 15.17
C PRO A 206 12.21 23.40 14.56
N ALA A 207 11.87 24.14 13.50
CA ALA A 207 12.78 25.10 12.87
C ALA A 207 12.96 26.37 13.71
N MET A 208 11.93 26.83 14.43
CA MET A 208 12.04 27.91 15.42
C MET A 208 13.04 27.58 16.54
N TYR A 209 13.08 26.32 16.97
CA TYR A 209 14.05 25.82 17.96
C TYR A 209 15.41 25.42 17.35
N ASN A 210 15.67 25.77 16.08
CA ASN A 210 16.91 25.45 15.35
C ASN A 210 17.27 23.94 15.32
N ARG A 211 16.26 23.05 15.38
CA ARG A 211 16.47 21.59 15.38
C ARG A 211 16.70 21.05 13.97
N HIS A 212 17.77 20.28 13.79
CA HIS A 212 17.99 19.52 12.55
C HIS A 212 17.00 18.35 12.46
N THR A 213 16.17 18.31 11.42
CA THR A 213 15.29 17.17 11.16
C THR A 213 16.05 16.10 10.38
N GLU A 214 16.24 14.92 10.95
CA GLU A 214 16.75 13.74 10.23
C GLU A 214 15.61 13.01 9.52
N LEU A 215 14.54 12.71 10.27
CA LEU A 215 13.35 12.01 9.80
C LEU A 215 12.11 12.90 9.85
N LEU A 216 11.49 13.10 8.69
CA LEU A 216 10.12 13.62 8.57
C LEU A 216 9.18 12.46 8.24
N ILE A 217 8.45 11.96 9.22
CA ILE A 217 7.56 10.80 9.08
C ILE A 217 6.15 11.29 8.79
N ALA A 218 5.71 11.18 7.54
CA ALA A 218 4.38 11.58 7.10
C ALA A 218 3.37 10.43 7.25
N ILE A 219 2.20 10.74 7.80
CA ILE A 219 1.02 9.86 7.82
C ILE A 219 -0.08 10.55 7.02
N THR A 220 -0.41 10.03 5.83
CA THR A 220 -1.53 10.54 5.03
C THR A 220 -2.84 9.85 5.43
N ALA A 221 -3.90 10.65 5.57
CA ALA A 221 -5.26 10.18 5.84
C ALA A 221 -6.29 10.95 5.01
N TYR A 222 -7.44 10.33 4.78
CA TYR A 222 -8.59 10.86 4.06
C TYR A 222 -9.90 10.59 4.84
N ASN A 223 -10.24 9.32 5.10
CA ASN A 223 -11.45 8.92 5.82
C ASN A 223 -11.26 7.69 6.74
N GLU A 224 -10.01 7.32 7.01
CA GLU A 224 -9.65 6.22 7.90
C GLU A 224 -10.13 6.51 9.32
N ASP A 225 -10.69 5.49 9.96
CA ASP A 225 -11.23 5.61 11.30
C ASP A 225 -10.15 5.75 12.38
N LYS A 226 -10.61 6.04 13.60
CA LYS A 226 -9.72 6.20 14.75
C LYS A 226 -8.95 4.93 15.14
N VAL A 227 -9.41 3.73 14.79
CA VAL A 227 -8.70 2.47 15.04
C VAL A 227 -7.53 2.33 14.07
N LEU A 228 -7.75 2.56 12.78
CA LEU A 228 -6.72 2.58 11.74
C LEU A 228 -5.67 3.67 11.99
N THR A 229 -6.11 4.87 12.35
CA THR A 229 -5.21 5.99 12.67
C THR A 229 -4.40 5.73 13.94
N ALA A 230 -5.05 5.30 15.03
CA ALA A 230 -4.37 4.95 16.28
C ALA A 230 -3.36 3.80 16.10
N ARG A 231 -3.71 2.75 15.33
CA ARG A 231 -2.81 1.64 14.98
C ARG A 231 -1.53 2.13 14.30
N THR A 232 -1.66 3.06 13.36
CA THR A 232 -0.56 3.66 12.60
C THR A 232 0.32 4.51 13.50
N LEU A 233 -0.29 5.48 14.19
CA LEU A 233 0.40 6.45 15.04
C LEU A 233 1.12 5.75 16.20
N HIS A 234 0.50 4.77 16.84
CA HIS A 234 1.11 4.00 17.91
C HIS A 234 2.32 3.18 17.41
N GLY A 235 2.22 2.53 16.24
CA GLY A 235 3.35 1.82 15.62
C GLY A 235 4.52 2.75 15.28
N VAL A 236 4.24 3.98 14.82
CA VAL A 236 5.26 5.02 14.61
C VAL A 236 5.91 5.43 15.94
N MET A 237 5.13 5.69 17.00
CA MET A 237 5.70 6.08 18.31
C MET A 237 6.54 4.96 18.93
N GLN A 238 6.14 3.69 18.78
CA GLN A 238 6.95 2.54 19.16
C GLN A 238 8.28 2.49 18.38
N ASN A 239 8.26 2.73 17.07
CA ASN A 239 9.47 2.81 16.26
C ASN A 239 10.39 3.97 16.69
N ILE A 240 9.83 5.13 17.06
CA ILE A 240 10.61 6.27 17.55
C ILE A 240 11.27 5.94 18.90
N ARG A 241 10.56 5.27 19.82
CA ARG A 241 11.16 4.73 21.05
C ARG A 241 12.31 3.78 20.73
N ASP A 242 12.13 2.87 19.77
CA ASP A 242 13.16 1.92 19.39
C ASP A 242 14.41 2.62 18.82
N ILE A 243 14.26 3.75 18.08
CA ILE A 243 15.37 4.63 17.65
C ILE A 243 16.05 5.30 18.87
N VAL A 244 15.28 5.92 19.76
CA VAL A 244 15.81 6.65 20.94
C VAL A 244 16.60 5.72 21.86
N ASN A 245 16.21 4.45 21.95
CA ASN A 245 16.87 3.41 22.75
C ASN A 245 18.11 2.76 22.07
N LEU A 246 18.57 3.24 20.91
CA LEU A 246 19.76 2.70 20.21
C LEU A 246 21.09 3.02 20.94
N LYS A 247 21.40 2.22 21.98
CA LYS A 247 22.62 2.33 22.82
C LYS A 247 23.96 2.35 22.05
N LYS A 248 23.99 1.94 20.78
CA LYS A 248 25.21 1.86 19.94
C LYS A 248 25.30 2.96 18.87
N SER A 249 24.42 3.98 18.86
CA SER A 249 24.47 5.04 17.84
C SER A 249 25.21 6.29 18.32
N GLU A 250 26.36 6.57 17.70
CA GLU A 250 27.04 7.87 17.83
C GLU A 250 26.29 9.02 17.14
N PHE A 251 25.35 8.72 16.24
CA PHE A 251 24.63 9.73 15.48
C PHE A 251 23.46 10.32 16.27
N TRP A 252 22.57 9.46 16.79
CA TRP A 252 21.24 9.90 17.22
C TRP A 252 21.29 10.95 18.34
N ASN A 253 22.10 10.74 19.39
CA ASN A 253 22.21 11.67 20.53
C ASN A 253 23.29 12.77 20.36
N LYS A 254 23.94 12.88 19.18
CA LYS A 254 24.95 13.91 18.91
C LYS A 254 24.30 15.26 18.61
N GLY A 255 24.59 16.27 19.44
CA GLY A 255 24.05 17.62 19.31
C GLY A 255 22.64 17.84 19.88
N GLY A 256 22.09 16.84 20.59
CA GLY A 256 20.77 16.91 21.23
C GLY A 256 20.13 15.52 21.36
N PRO A 257 19.05 15.38 22.15
CA PRO A 257 18.31 14.12 22.28
C PRO A 257 17.81 13.59 20.94
N ALA A 258 17.92 12.27 20.72
CA ALA A 258 17.52 11.60 19.48
C ALA A 258 16.12 11.98 18.95
N TRP A 259 15.15 12.18 19.84
CA TRP A 259 13.78 12.52 19.47
C TRP A 259 13.63 13.90 18.82
N GLN A 260 14.51 14.87 19.12
CA GLN A 260 14.45 16.22 18.54
C GLN A 260 14.77 16.22 17.03
N LYS A 261 15.37 15.15 16.53
CA LYS A 261 15.69 14.94 15.11
C LYS A 261 14.55 14.29 14.32
N ILE A 262 13.43 13.97 14.97
CA ILE A 262 12.31 13.26 14.35
C ILE A 262 11.04 14.12 14.48
N VAL A 263 10.37 14.33 13.35
CA VAL A 263 9.09 15.05 13.28
C VAL A 263 8.06 14.14 12.62
N VAL A 264 6.90 13.95 13.25
CA VAL A 264 5.77 13.20 12.70
C VAL A 264 4.76 14.20 12.15
N CYS A 265 4.37 14.05 10.88
CA CYS A 265 3.45 14.94 10.18
C CYS A 265 2.20 14.18 9.73
N LEU A 266 1.08 14.38 10.41
CA LEU A 266 -0.21 13.85 9.98
C LEU A 266 -0.84 14.81 8.98
N VAL A 267 -1.23 14.35 7.78
CA VAL A 267 -1.83 15.20 6.73
C VAL A 267 -3.17 14.65 6.28
N PHE A 268 -4.25 15.34 6.64
CA PHE A 268 -5.64 14.89 6.50
C PHE A 268 -6.34 15.61 5.35
N ASP A 269 -6.93 14.84 4.44
CA ASP A 269 -7.41 15.30 3.13
C ASP A 269 -8.86 15.82 3.10
N GLY A 270 -9.12 16.83 3.94
CA GLY A 270 -10.40 17.54 4.02
C GLY A 270 -11.07 17.40 5.39
N ILE A 271 -11.68 18.49 5.89
CA ILE A 271 -12.51 18.43 7.11
C ILE A 271 -13.71 17.51 6.90
N ASP A 272 -14.41 17.64 5.77
CA ASP A 272 -15.63 16.87 5.46
C ASP A 272 -15.41 15.33 5.55
N PRO A 273 -14.50 14.69 4.77
CA PRO A 273 -14.32 13.23 4.77
C PRO A 273 -13.66 12.66 6.02
N CYS A 274 -12.91 13.47 6.78
CA CYS A 274 -12.23 13.04 8.00
C CYS A 274 -13.21 12.45 9.03
N ASP A 275 -12.92 11.27 9.58
CA ASP A 275 -13.63 10.75 10.75
C ASP A 275 -13.46 11.70 11.95
N LYS A 276 -14.57 12.25 12.45
CA LYS A 276 -14.56 13.21 13.57
C LYS A 276 -14.16 12.53 14.89
N ASN A 277 -14.30 11.20 15.00
CA ASN A 277 -13.78 10.44 16.14
C ASN A 277 -12.25 10.31 16.12
N THR A 278 -11.62 10.42 14.95
CA THR A 278 -10.16 10.49 14.83
C THR A 278 -9.64 11.83 15.35
N LEU A 279 -10.36 12.93 15.14
CA LEU A 279 -10.05 14.22 15.76
C LEU A 279 -10.16 14.16 17.29
N ASP A 280 -11.15 13.44 17.83
CA ASP A 280 -11.28 13.21 19.28
C ASP A 280 -10.06 12.44 19.86
N VAL A 281 -9.48 11.50 19.10
CA VAL A 281 -8.23 10.81 19.47
C VAL A 281 -7.02 11.74 19.36
N LEU A 282 -6.91 12.59 18.33
CA LEU A 282 -5.82 13.58 18.22
C LEU A 282 -5.88 14.63 19.33
N ALA A 283 -7.07 15.03 19.78
CA ALA A 283 -7.24 15.86 20.96
C ALA A 283 -6.79 15.13 22.23
N THR A 284 -7.13 13.84 22.38
CA THR A 284 -6.73 13.00 23.53
C THR A 284 -5.20 12.93 23.72
N VAL A 285 -4.40 13.11 22.67
CA VAL A 285 -2.92 13.18 22.73
C VAL A 285 -2.33 14.60 22.65
N GLY A 286 -3.17 15.65 22.61
CA GLY A 286 -2.77 17.06 22.67
C GLY A 286 -2.47 17.72 21.31
N VAL A 287 -2.71 17.03 20.21
CA VAL A 287 -2.32 17.44 18.85
C VAL A 287 -3.44 18.20 18.11
N TYR A 288 -4.63 18.27 18.72
CA TYR A 288 -5.81 18.99 18.21
C TYR A 288 -6.66 19.55 19.37
N GLN A 289 -7.49 20.56 19.12
CA GLN A 289 -8.44 21.11 20.10
C GLN A 289 -9.71 21.66 19.41
N ASP A 290 -10.89 21.35 19.97
CA ASP A 290 -12.18 21.82 19.44
C ASP A 290 -12.36 23.34 19.62
N GLY A 291 -12.79 24.01 18.54
CA GLY A 291 -13.16 25.43 18.55
C GLY A 291 -12.00 26.43 18.49
N VAL A 292 -10.80 26.03 18.04
CA VAL A 292 -9.69 26.95 17.71
C VAL A 292 -9.58 27.26 16.21
N MET A 293 -10.19 26.46 15.34
CA MET A 293 -10.10 26.63 13.88
C MET A 293 -10.84 27.86 13.38
N LYS A 294 -10.27 28.52 12.36
CA LYS A 294 -10.80 29.77 11.75
C LYS A 294 -11.02 29.57 10.25
N LYS A 295 -12.23 29.84 9.76
CA LYS A 295 -12.62 29.68 8.35
C LYS A 295 -11.70 30.45 7.41
N ASP A 296 -11.46 31.70 7.76
CA ASP A 296 -10.70 32.68 7.02
C ASP A 296 -9.90 33.57 7.98
N PHE A 297 -8.88 34.24 7.46
CA PHE A 297 -8.15 35.28 8.15
C PHE A 297 -8.00 36.51 7.25
N ASP A 298 -8.49 37.66 7.74
CA ASP A 298 -8.64 38.91 6.99
C ASP A 298 -9.33 38.71 5.61
N GLY A 299 -10.38 37.88 5.58
CA GLY A 299 -11.16 37.60 4.37
C GLY A 299 -10.48 36.70 3.34
N LYS A 300 -9.34 36.09 3.67
CA LYS A 300 -8.73 35.00 2.89
C LYS A 300 -9.08 33.65 3.52
N ASP A 301 -9.74 32.77 2.77
CA ASP A 301 -10.06 31.41 3.23
C ASP A 301 -8.79 30.68 3.71
N THR A 302 -8.91 29.97 4.83
CA THR A 302 -7.90 29.04 5.32
C THR A 302 -7.89 27.81 4.40
N VAL A 303 -6.74 27.54 3.79
CA VAL A 303 -6.52 26.38 2.93
C VAL A 303 -6.23 25.14 3.78
N VAL A 304 -5.39 25.28 4.82
CA VAL A 304 -5.13 24.24 5.83
C VAL A 304 -4.98 24.82 7.24
N HIS A 305 -5.40 24.03 8.22
CA HIS A 305 -5.11 24.23 9.64
C HIS A 305 -3.87 23.43 10.02
N VAL A 306 -2.84 24.11 10.53
CA VAL A 306 -1.63 23.45 11.04
C VAL A 306 -1.62 23.53 12.56
N PHE A 307 -1.51 22.38 13.22
CA PHE A 307 -1.37 22.23 14.66
C PHE A 307 0.02 21.66 14.98
N GLU A 308 0.70 22.13 16.02
CA GLU A 308 1.99 21.61 16.46
C GLU A 308 2.03 21.42 17.98
N TYR A 309 2.43 20.22 18.43
CA TYR A 309 2.55 19.88 19.85
C TYR A 309 3.56 18.73 20.04
N THR A 310 4.30 18.70 21.14
CA THR A 310 5.23 17.60 21.46
C THR A 310 4.62 16.72 22.55
N THR A 311 4.28 15.47 22.21
CA THR A 311 3.52 14.58 23.11
C THR A 311 4.29 13.31 23.47
N GLN A 312 3.95 12.71 24.61
CA GLN A 312 4.32 11.35 25.00
C GLN A 312 3.09 10.41 25.08
N LEU A 313 1.89 10.94 24.88
CA LEU A 313 0.65 10.17 24.92
C LEU A 313 0.41 9.45 23.60
N SER A 314 -0.14 8.23 23.69
CA SER A 314 -0.47 7.44 22.51
C SER A 314 -1.72 6.61 22.77
N VAL A 315 -2.64 6.55 21.80
CA VAL A 315 -3.83 5.68 21.87
C VAL A 315 -3.55 4.43 21.03
N THR A 316 -3.81 3.24 21.57
CA THR A 316 -3.67 1.98 20.83
C THR A 316 -4.86 1.75 19.90
N ALA A 317 -4.74 0.80 18.95
CA ALA A 317 -5.86 0.36 18.12
C ALA A 317 -7.09 -0.05 18.96
N ASN A 318 -6.86 -0.67 20.12
CA ASN A 318 -7.89 -1.09 21.07
C ASN A 318 -8.42 0.06 21.96
N GLN A 319 -8.16 1.32 21.58
CA GLN A 319 -8.60 2.54 22.26
C GLN A 319 -8.11 2.68 23.72
N GLN A 320 -6.97 2.07 24.06
CA GLN A 320 -6.33 2.24 25.36
C GLN A 320 -5.34 3.40 25.30
N LEU A 321 -5.42 4.34 26.26
CA LEU A 321 -4.47 5.45 26.38
C LEU A 321 -3.19 4.99 27.12
N ILE A 322 -2.08 5.01 26.41
CA ILE A 322 -0.74 4.81 26.95
C ILE A 322 -0.20 6.17 27.44
N ARG A 323 0.22 6.20 28.70
CA ARG A 323 0.92 7.31 29.35
C ARG A 323 2.39 6.93 29.56
N PRO A 324 3.35 7.87 29.54
CA PRO A 324 4.72 7.56 29.87
C PRO A 324 4.88 7.21 31.35
N ASN A 325 5.67 6.18 31.64
CA ASN A 325 6.19 5.89 32.96
C ASN A 325 7.57 6.56 33.14
N ASP A 326 7.88 7.00 34.36
CA ASP A 326 9.23 7.45 34.72
C ASP A 326 10.17 6.25 34.91
N ASN A 327 11.41 6.40 34.41
CA ASN A 327 12.50 5.42 34.44
C ASN A 327 12.26 4.05 33.75
N ASP A 328 11.15 3.88 33.03
CA ASP A 328 10.85 2.69 32.23
C ASP A 328 11.37 2.84 30.78
N ALA A 329 12.11 1.85 30.28
CA ALA A 329 12.64 1.84 28.91
C ALA A 329 11.58 1.50 27.84
N THR A 330 10.43 0.94 28.23
CA THR A 330 9.29 0.69 27.33
C THR A 330 8.44 1.94 27.08
N SER A 331 8.58 2.95 27.96
CA SER A 331 7.93 4.26 27.94
C SER A 331 8.16 4.99 26.61
N LEU A 332 7.15 5.73 26.13
CA LEU A 332 7.26 6.44 24.86
C LEU A 332 8.04 7.76 25.05
N PRO A 333 9.05 8.06 24.22
CA PRO A 333 9.76 9.33 24.27
C PRO A 333 8.85 10.47 23.79
N PRO A 334 9.24 11.74 24.00
CA PRO A 334 8.62 12.87 23.31
C PRO A 334 8.62 12.66 21.79
N VAL A 335 7.52 13.01 21.14
CA VAL A 335 7.40 13.01 19.68
C VAL A 335 6.87 14.37 19.24
N GLN A 336 7.62 15.05 18.38
CA GLN A 336 7.24 16.32 17.77
C GLN A 336 6.16 16.04 16.72
N MET A 337 4.90 16.36 17.02
CA MET A 337 3.76 16.16 16.14
C MET A 337 3.43 17.47 15.42
N MET A 338 3.28 17.39 14.09
CA MET A 338 2.59 18.37 13.26
C MET A 338 1.33 17.71 12.70
N PHE A 339 0.18 18.39 12.76
CA PHE A 339 -1.07 17.92 12.18
C PHE A 339 -1.59 18.98 11.20
N CYS A 340 -1.76 18.59 9.95
CA CYS A 340 -2.21 19.43 8.85
C CYS A 340 -3.58 18.94 8.37
N LEU A 341 -4.64 19.63 8.79
CA LEU A 341 -6.01 19.36 8.39
C LEU A 341 -6.39 20.30 7.26
N LYS A 342 -6.55 19.78 6.04
CA LYS A 342 -6.93 20.60 4.87
C LYS A 342 -8.40 20.99 4.94
N GLN A 343 -8.75 22.22 4.59
CA GLN A 343 -10.14 22.72 4.61
C GLN A 343 -11.02 21.93 3.62
N LYS A 344 -10.48 21.66 2.42
CA LYS A 344 -11.16 20.93 1.34
C LYS A 344 -10.37 19.69 0.91
N ASN A 345 -11.10 18.62 0.58
CA ASN A 345 -10.56 17.43 -0.09
C ASN A 345 -9.84 17.85 -1.39
N SER A 346 -8.54 17.62 -1.44
CA SER A 346 -7.66 18.02 -2.56
C SER A 346 -6.81 16.86 -3.08
N LYS A 347 -7.06 15.63 -2.63
CA LYS A 347 -6.36 14.36 -2.93
C LYS A 347 -4.99 14.21 -2.23
N LYS A 348 -4.56 12.95 -2.04
CA LYS A 348 -3.27 12.56 -1.43
C LYS A 348 -2.07 13.26 -2.07
N ILE A 349 -2.05 13.40 -3.39
CA ILE A 349 -0.95 14.09 -4.11
C ILE A 349 -0.76 15.56 -3.67
N ASN A 350 -1.84 16.24 -3.27
CA ASN A 350 -1.79 17.57 -2.70
C ASN A 350 -1.35 17.56 -1.22
N SER A 351 -1.70 16.52 -0.46
CA SER A 351 -1.14 16.27 0.88
C SER A 351 0.38 16.10 0.82
N HIS A 352 0.89 15.41 -0.21
CA HIS A 352 2.33 15.32 -0.49
C HIS A 352 2.94 16.68 -0.90
N ARG A 353 2.17 17.59 -1.52
CA ARG A 353 2.68 18.95 -1.84
C ARG A 353 2.83 19.81 -0.59
N TRP A 354 1.89 19.73 0.35
CA TRP A 354 2.07 20.27 1.71
C TRP A 354 3.27 19.64 2.43
N LEU A 355 3.45 18.32 2.35
CA LEU A 355 4.60 17.66 2.95
C LEU A 355 5.94 18.15 2.39
N PHE A 356 6.11 18.15 1.06
CA PHE A 356 7.42 18.37 0.44
C PHE A 356 7.72 19.85 0.13
N ASN A 357 6.78 20.60 -0.46
CA ASN A 357 7.03 21.97 -0.92
C ASN A 357 6.89 23.02 0.21
N ALA A 358 6.02 22.76 1.19
CA ALA A 358 5.86 23.60 2.38
C ALA A 358 6.73 23.10 3.54
N PHE A 359 6.35 21.99 4.19
CA PHE A 359 6.96 21.60 5.47
C PHE A 359 8.41 21.11 5.33
N GLY A 360 8.66 20.20 4.39
CA GLY A 360 10.00 19.71 4.07
C GLY A 360 10.94 20.81 3.61
N ARG A 361 10.43 21.86 2.96
CA ARG A 361 11.23 23.03 2.53
C ARG A 361 11.67 23.93 3.70
N ILE A 362 10.92 23.94 4.81
CA ILE A 362 11.26 24.68 6.04
C ILE A 362 12.15 23.82 6.95
N LEU A 363 11.81 22.54 7.12
CA LEU A 363 12.54 21.61 8.01
C LEU A 363 13.84 21.07 7.40
N ASN A 364 13.94 21.07 6.06
CA ASN A 364 15.02 20.48 5.26
C ASN A 364 15.47 19.10 5.78
N PRO A 365 14.57 18.10 5.85
CA PRO A 365 14.90 16.78 6.37
C PRO A 365 15.90 16.05 5.48
N GLU A 366 16.69 15.14 6.04
CA GLU A 366 17.51 14.24 5.23
C GLU A 366 16.64 13.17 4.55
N VAL A 367 15.74 12.53 5.30
CA VAL A 367 14.81 11.49 4.80
C VAL A 367 13.36 11.80 5.19
N CYS A 368 12.46 11.75 4.21
CA CYS A 368 11.02 11.73 4.43
C CYS A 368 10.51 10.29 4.35
N VAL A 369 9.80 9.81 5.37
CA VAL A 369 9.09 8.53 5.37
C VAL A 369 7.62 8.79 5.04
N LEU A 370 7.00 7.97 4.20
CA LEU A 370 5.58 8.01 3.86
C LEU A 370 4.87 6.77 4.42
N LEU A 371 3.77 7.00 5.14
CA LEU A 371 2.83 6.00 5.64
C LEU A 371 1.40 6.39 5.26
N ASP A 372 0.58 5.42 4.89
CA ASP A 372 -0.88 5.60 4.86
C ASP A 372 -1.50 5.20 6.19
N ALA A 373 -2.50 5.95 6.64
CA ALA A 373 -3.31 5.56 7.79
C ALA A 373 -3.93 4.16 7.59
N GLY A 374 -3.96 3.37 8.66
CA GLY A 374 -4.25 1.94 8.65
C GLY A 374 -3.00 1.05 8.51
N THR A 375 -1.91 1.56 7.91
CA THR A 375 -0.64 0.83 7.78
C THR A 375 0.14 0.83 9.10
N LYS A 376 0.39 -0.34 9.67
CA LYS A 376 1.13 -0.49 10.93
C LYS A 376 2.58 -0.85 10.63
N PRO A 377 3.57 0.04 10.87
CA PRO A 377 4.98 -0.35 10.81
C PRO A 377 5.30 -1.36 11.92
N GLY A 378 6.05 -2.40 11.59
CA GLY A 378 6.51 -3.43 12.54
C GLY A 378 7.59 -2.90 13.51
N PRO A 379 7.96 -3.68 14.54
CA PRO A 379 9.05 -3.33 15.44
C PRO A 379 10.34 -3.03 14.67
N ARG A 380 11.04 -1.95 15.01
CA ARG A 380 12.23 -1.47 14.29
C ARG A 380 12.11 -1.26 12.77
N ALA A 381 10.93 -1.27 12.15
CA ALA A 381 10.82 -1.12 10.70
C ALA A 381 11.37 0.22 10.19
N ILE A 382 11.06 1.33 10.87
CA ILE A 382 11.58 2.68 10.53
C ILE A 382 13.08 2.78 10.85
N VAL A 383 13.57 2.07 11.89
CA VAL A 383 15.01 1.96 12.19
C VAL A 383 15.73 1.34 10.99
N SER A 384 15.30 0.16 10.54
CA SER A 384 15.89 -0.57 9.41
C SER A 384 15.86 0.26 8.11
N LEU A 385 14.77 1.02 7.89
CA LEU A 385 14.62 1.87 6.72
C LEU A 385 15.59 3.07 6.76
N TRP A 386 15.75 3.71 7.92
CA TRP A 386 16.75 4.79 8.12
C TRP A 386 18.19 4.27 8.03
N GLU A 387 18.50 3.11 8.61
CA GLU A 387 19.83 2.49 8.54
C GLU A 387 20.30 2.30 7.08
N ALA A 388 19.39 2.02 6.14
CA ALA A 388 19.72 1.97 4.71
C ALA A 388 20.15 3.34 4.13
N PHE A 389 19.47 4.43 4.47
CA PHE A 389 19.87 5.79 4.04
C PHE A 389 21.10 6.32 4.78
N TYR A 390 21.32 5.89 6.02
CA TYR A 390 22.52 6.28 6.77
C TYR A 390 23.78 5.65 6.15
N ASN A 391 23.69 4.37 5.76
CA ASN A 391 24.81 3.63 5.21
C ASN A 391 25.09 3.94 3.72
N ASP A 392 24.08 4.26 2.90
CA ASP A 392 24.28 4.64 1.49
C ASP A 392 23.82 6.07 1.17
N LYS A 393 24.80 6.97 1.03
CA LYS A 393 24.61 8.40 0.69
C LYS A 393 23.98 8.66 -0.68
N ASP A 394 24.09 7.71 -1.62
CA ASP A 394 23.61 7.77 -3.01
C ASP A 394 22.26 7.03 -3.17
N LEU A 395 21.72 6.44 -2.10
CA LEU A 395 20.35 5.95 -2.04
C LEU A 395 19.36 7.12 -2.06
N GLY A 396 18.48 7.15 -3.06
CA GLY A 396 17.49 8.21 -3.24
C GLY A 396 16.11 7.87 -2.67
N GLY A 397 15.76 6.60 -2.59
CA GLY A 397 14.48 6.12 -2.06
C GLY A 397 14.50 4.63 -1.71
N ALA A 398 13.65 4.21 -0.80
CA ALA A 398 13.55 2.82 -0.34
C ALA A 398 12.11 2.46 0.08
N CYS A 399 11.78 1.17 0.11
CA CYS A 399 10.55 0.68 0.75
C CYS A 399 10.80 -0.59 1.55
N GLY A 400 9.90 -0.85 2.51
CA GLY A 400 9.88 -2.11 3.26
C GLY A 400 9.00 -3.17 2.61
N GLU A 401 8.96 -4.35 3.24
CA GLU A 401 7.96 -5.38 2.98
C GLU A 401 6.59 -4.91 3.48
N ILE A 402 5.67 -4.62 2.56
CA ILE A 402 4.24 -4.49 2.90
C ILE A 402 3.61 -5.87 2.78
N HIS A 403 2.96 -6.34 3.84
CA HIS A 403 2.22 -7.60 3.85
C HIS A 403 0.80 -7.44 4.40
N ALA A 404 -0.09 -8.36 4.01
CA ALA A 404 -1.48 -8.34 4.46
C ALA A 404 -1.58 -8.62 5.97
N MET A 405 -2.52 -7.93 6.63
CA MET A 405 -2.84 -8.13 8.04
C MET A 405 -3.76 -9.35 8.20
N LEU A 406 -3.19 -10.49 8.58
CA LEU A 406 -3.90 -11.79 8.59
C LEU A 406 -4.84 -12.00 9.79
N GLY A 407 -4.76 -11.11 10.80
CA GLY A 407 -5.50 -11.21 12.05
C GLY A 407 -4.90 -12.22 13.04
N ARG A 408 -5.68 -12.59 14.07
CA ARG A 408 -5.22 -13.55 15.09
C ARG A 408 -4.90 -14.91 14.45
N GLY A 409 -3.77 -15.48 14.84
CA GLY A 409 -3.18 -16.70 14.25
C GLY A 409 -1.86 -16.45 13.50
N GLY A 410 -1.47 -15.18 13.29
CA GLY A 410 -0.21 -14.83 12.65
C GLY A 410 -0.16 -15.35 11.21
N VAL A 411 0.81 -16.23 10.92
CA VAL A 411 0.97 -16.93 9.63
C VAL A 411 -0.29 -17.71 9.23
N PHE A 412 -0.99 -18.30 10.20
CA PHE A 412 -2.26 -19.01 10.01
C PHE A 412 -3.45 -18.12 10.39
N GLY A 413 -3.33 -16.81 10.15
CA GLY A 413 -4.29 -15.80 10.60
C GLY A 413 -5.69 -15.99 10.02
N ARG A 414 -6.72 -15.83 10.86
CA ARG A 414 -8.12 -16.13 10.55
C ARG A 414 -8.65 -15.49 9.26
N LYS A 415 -8.10 -14.34 8.80
CA LYS A 415 -8.55 -13.73 7.53
C LYS A 415 -8.24 -14.58 6.30
N LEU A 416 -7.28 -15.50 6.34
CA LEU A 416 -6.95 -16.42 5.23
C LEU A 416 -8.06 -17.42 4.89
N LEU A 417 -9.09 -17.55 5.74
CA LEU A 417 -10.32 -18.27 5.41
C LEU A 417 -11.13 -17.59 4.30
N ASN A 418 -10.90 -16.30 4.04
CA ASN A 418 -11.41 -15.60 2.86
C ASN A 418 -10.42 -15.81 1.69
N PRO A 419 -10.81 -16.50 0.60
CA PRO A 419 -9.88 -16.80 -0.49
C PRO A 419 -9.38 -15.54 -1.22
N LEU A 420 -10.14 -14.43 -1.20
CA LEU A 420 -9.66 -13.14 -1.74
C LEU A 420 -8.50 -12.58 -0.92
N VAL A 421 -8.52 -12.74 0.42
CA VAL A 421 -7.42 -12.30 1.28
C VAL A 421 -6.22 -13.22 1.13
N ALA A 422 -6.44 -14.53 1.03
CA ALA A 422 -5.36 -15.50 0.80
C ALA A 422 -4.65 -15.26 -0.54
N ALA A 423 -5.38 -15.12 -1.65
CA ALA A 423 -4.78 -14.82 -2.96
C ALA A 423 -4.01 -13.49 -2.96
N GLN A 424 -4.54 -12.44 -2.31
CA GLN A 424 -3.79 -11.18 -2.14
C GLN A 424 -2.52 -11.37 -1.29
N ASN A 425 -2.59 -12.11 -0.19
CA ASN A 425 -1.41 -12.41 0.64
C ASN A 425 -0.31 -13.15 -0.14
N PHE A 426 -0.68 -14.10 -1.00
CA PHE A 426 0.26 -14.79 -1.88
C PHE A 426 0.94 -13.83 -2.86
N GLU A 427 0.17 -13.02 -3.59
CA GLU A 427 0.68 -12.04 -4.56
C GLU A 427 1.62 -11.02 -3.91
N TYR A 428 1.22 -10.45 -2.76
CA TYR A 428 2.07 -9.55 -1.97
C TYR A 428 3.38 -10.24 -1.57
N LYS A 429 3.35 -11.52 -1.18
CA LYS A 429 4.57 -12.24 -0.78
C LYS A 429 5.49 -12.50 -1.97
N ILE A 430 4.99 -13.04 -3.08
CA ILE A 430 5.82 -13.32 -4.26
C ILE A 430 6.44 -12.04 -4.82
N SER A 431 5.70 -10.94 -4.93
CA SER A 431 6.25 -9.65 -5.41
C SER A 431 7.38 -9.09 -4.50
N ASN A 432 7.26 -9.30 -3.18
CA ASN A 432 8.31 -8.96 -2.21
C ASN A 432 9.51 -9.94 -2.22
N ILE A 433 9.39 -11.11 -2.84
CA ILE A 433 10.39 -12.19 -2.86
C ILE A 433 11.16 -12.26 -4.18
N LEU A 434 10.49 -11.96 -5.30
CA LEU A 434 11.09 -11.96 -6.65
C LEU A 434 11.40 -10.54 -7.12
N ASP A 435 10.37 -9.73 -7.40
CA ASP A 435 10.53 -8.43 -8.06
C ASP A 435 11.24 -7.42 -7.18
N LYS A 436 10.77 -7.16 -5.95
CA LYS A 436 11.41 -6.14 -5.12
C LYS A 436 12.91 -6.42 -4.89
N PRO A 437 13.37 -7.65 -4.61
CA PRO A 437 14.80 -7.97 -4.56
C PRO A 437 15.54 -7.84 -5.91
N LEU A 438 14.95 -8.28 -7.03
CA LEU A 438 15.62 -8.17 -8.33
C LEU A 438 15.76 -6.70 -8.78
N GLU A 439 14.67 -5.94 -8.74
CA GLU A 439 14.68 -4.51 -9.07
C GLU A 439 15.64 -3.71 -8.15
N SER A 440 15.72 -4.10 -6.87
CA SER A 440 16.64 -3.52 -5.90
C SER A 440 18.10 -3.87 -6.22
N SER A 441 18.39 -5.07 -6.73
CA SER A 441 19.75 -5.43 -7.18
C SER A 441 20.17 -4.56 -8.36
N PHE A 442 19.26 -4.33 -9.32
CA PHE A 442 19.48 -3.43 -10.44
C PHE A 442 19.50 -1.96 -10.01
N GLY A 443 18.89 -1.60 -8.88
CA GLY A 443 18.89 -0.26 -8.30
C GLY A 443 17.77 0.65 -8.81
N TYR A 444 16.73 0.09 -9.44
CA TYR A 444 15.54 0.81 -9.90
C TYR A 444 14.29 0.00 -9.55
N VAL A 445 13.89 0.06 -8.28
CA VAL A 445 12.57 -0.40 -7.84
C VAL A 445 11.50 0.45 -8.52
N SER A 446 10.68 -0.14 -9.41
CA SER A 446 9.73 0.59 -10.26
C SER A 446 8.57 1.21 -9.48
N VAL A 447 8.27 0.68 -8.28
CA VAL A 447 7.32 1.24 -7.32
C VAL A 447 7.84 1.10 -5.89
N LEU A 448 8.02 2.23 -5.23
CA LEU A 448 8.10 2.34 -3.76
C LEU A 448 6.71 2.74 -3.26
N PRO A 449 5.94 1.86 -2.59
CA PRO A 449 4.53 2.15 -2.30
C PRO A 449 4.36 3.33 -1.34
N GLY A 450 3.50 4.29 -1.67
CA GLY A 450 3.15 5.42 -0.82
C GLY A 450 2.46 5.07 0.51
N ALA A 451 2.19 3.78 0.76
CA ALA A 451 1.68 3.27 2.04
C ALA A 451 2.79 2.90 3.04
N PHE A 452 3.99 2.53 2.58
CA PHE A 452 5.20 2.43 3.42
C PHE A 452 6.49 2.52 2.56
N SER A 453 7.00 3.73 2.42
CA SER A 453 8.24 4.02 1.70
C SER A 453 8.99 5.19 2.33
N ALA A 454 10.20 5.46 1.87
CA ALA A 454 10.96 6.63 2.26
C ALA A 454 11.78 7.17 1.09
N TYR A 455 12.06 8.48 1.13
CA TYR A 455 12.75 9.22 0.09
C TYR A 455 13.75 10.18 0.71
N ARG A 456 14.97 10.24 0.18
CA ARG A 456 15.95 11.24 0.57
C ARG A 456 15.52 12.59 -0.03
N PHE A 457 15.33 13.62 0.80
CA PHE A 457 14.69 14.87 0.36
C PHE A 457 15.43 15.54 -0.80
N ARG A 458 16.78 15.61 -0.73
CA ARG A 458 17.63 16.13 -1.83
C ARG A 458 17.56 15.30 -3.13
N ALA A 459 17.17 14.03 -3.06
CA ALA A 459 17.01 13.17 -4.24
C ALA A 459 15.72 13.50 -5.00
N ILE A 460 14.59 13.67 -4.30
CA ILE A 460 13.29 14.01 -4.93
C ILE A 460 13.17 15.48 -5.37
N MET A 461 13.84 16.41 -4.70
CA MET A 461 13.72 17.85 -5.01
C MET A 461 14.09 18.24 -6.45
N GLY A 462 13.34 19.19 -7.02
CA GLY A 462 13.40 19.58 -8.42
C GLY A 462 12.57 18.66 -9.32
N ARG A 463 13.09 18.31 -10.50
CA ARG A 463 12.38 17.56 -11.55
C ARG A 463 11.51 16.38 -11.10
N PRO A 464 11.93 15.48 -10.17
CA PRO A 464 11.08 14.38 -9.75
C PRO A 464 9.77 14.86 -9.10
N LEU A 465 9.84 15.81 -8.15
CA LEU A 465 8.65 16.44 -7.58
C LEU A 465 7.89 17.31 -8.60
N GLU A 466 8.56 18.01 -9.51
CA GLU A 466 7.89 18.77 -10.58
C GLU A 466 6.99 17.87 -11.46
N GLN A 467 7.48 16.69 -11.85
CA GLN A 467 6.68 15.74 -12.62
C GLN A 467 5.62 15.05 -11.79
N TYR A 468 5.89 14.78 -10.51
CA TYR A 468 4.91 14.22 -9.56
C TYR A 468 3.70 15.15 -9.44
N PHE A 469 3.92 16.43 -9.10
CA PHE A 469 2.84 17.40 -8.90
C PHE A 469 2.12 17.86 -10.18
N HIS A 470 2.51 17.41 -11.37
CA HIS A 470 1.66 17.54 -12.57
C HIS A 470 0.30 16.82 -12.40
N GLY A 471 0.21 15.81 -11.52
CA GLY A 471 -1.03 15.13 -11.17
C GLY A 471 -1.92 15.89 -10.17
N ASP A 472 -1.44 16.97 -9.55
CA ASP A 472 -2.22 17.74 -8.58
C ASP A 472 -3.30 18.58 -9.29
N HIS A 473 -4.55 18.39 -8.91
CA HIS A 473 -5.69 19.11 -9.47
C HIS A 473 -5.61 20.63 -9.24
N THR A 474 -5.12 21.06 -8.07
CA THR A 474 -4.98 22.48 -7.72
C THR A 474 -3.92 23.19 -8.58
N MET A 475 -2.97 22.42 -9.14
CA MET A 475 -1.95 22.94 -10.06
C MET A 475 -2.46 23.08 -11.50
N SER A 476 -3.69 22.64 -11.84
CA SER A 476 -4.20 22.63 -13.21
C SER A 476 -4.19 24.01 -13.87
N ALA A 477 -4.64 25.05 -13.15
CA ALA A 477 -4.61 26.43 -13.63
C ALA A 477 -3.17 26.96 -13.81
N ARG A 478 -2.26 26.64 -12.86
CA ARG A 478 -0.85 27.07 -12.87
C ARG A 478 -0.03 26.38 -13.97
N LEU A 479 -0.40 25.16 -14.36
CA LEU A 479 0.31 24.32 -15.35
C LEU A 479 -0.33 24.32 -16.76
N GLY A 480 -1.60 24.72 -16.87
CA GLY A 480 -2.35 24.73 -18.13
C GLY A 480 -2.33 23.37 -18.84
N LYS A 481 -1.78 23.32 -20.06
CA LYS A 481 -1.65 22.08 -20.86
C LYS A 481 -0.77 20.99 -20.23
N LYS A 482 0.01 21.29 -19.18
CA LYS A 482 0.76 20.31 -18.40
C LYS A 482 0.02 19.81 -17.15
N GLY A 483 -1.03 20.50 -16.71
CA GLY A 483 -1.81 20.13 -15.53
C GLY A 483 -2.81 19.02 -15.80
N ILE A 484 -3.25 18.32 -14.75
CA ILE A 484 -4.08 17.11 -14.90
C ILE A 484 -5.42 17.36 -15.63
N GLU A 485 -5.96 18.57 -15.64
CA GLU A 485 -7.13 18.92 -16.47
C GLU A 485 -6.79 18.97 -17.97
N GLY A 486 -5.71 19.64 -18.35
CA GLY A 486 -5.27 19.79 -19.75
C GLY A 486 -4.56 18.56 -20.35
N MET A 487 -4.20 17.57 -19.54
CA MET A 487 -3.55 16.34 -20.00
C MET A 487 -4.52 15.35 -20.67
N ASN A 488 -4.00 14.45 -21.51
CA ASN A 488 -4.79 13.37 -22.11
C ASN A 488 -5.09 12.25 -21.09
N ILE A 489 -6.15 11.48 -21.33
CA ILE A 489 -6.62 10.42 -20.41
C ILE A 489 -5.56 9.34 -20.11
N PHE A 490 -4.62 9.11 -21.03
CA PHE A 490 -3.46 8.24 -20.78
C PHE A 490 -2.60 8.78 -19.64
N LYS A 491 -2.17 10.05 -19.71
CA LYS A 491 -1.43 10.71 -18.62
C LYS A 491 -2.26 10.82 -17.34
N LYS A 492 -3.59 11.00 -17.42
CA LYS A 492 -4.44 11.00 -16.21
C LYS A 492 -4.45 9.63 -15.50
N ASN A 493 -4.41 8.52 -16.24
CA ASN A 493 -4.25 7.18 -15.65
C ASN A 493 -2.84 6.97 -15.07
N MET A 494 -1.80 7.55 -15.68
CA MET A 494 -0.42 7.55 -15.14
C MET A 494 -0.36 8.10 -13.70
N PHE A 495 -1.14 9.15 -13.38
CA PHE A 495 -1.31 9.70 -12.02
C PHE A 495 -2.36 8.96 -11.16
N LEU A 496 -2.62 7.67 -11.47
CA LEU A 496 -3.18 6.68 -10.52
C LEU A 496 -2.09 5.77 -9.92
N ALA A 497 -0.84 5.92 -10.39
CA ALA A 497 0.36 5.29 -9.85
C ALA A 497 1.51 6.31 -9.86
N GLU A 498 1.27 7.48 -9.28
CA GLU A 498 2.20 8.61 -9.22
C GLU A 498 3.55 8.23 -8.62
N ASP A 499 3.57 7.28 -7.67
CA ASP A 499 4.78 6.75 -7.04
C ASP A 499 5.71 6.08 -8.07
N ARG A 500 5.16 5.40 -9.09
CA ARG A 500 5.95 4.81 -10.20
C ARG A 500 6.64 5.89 -11.04
N ILE A 501 5.99 7.04 -11.21
CA ILE A 501 6.57 8.20 -11.90
C ILE A 501 7.72 8.76 -11.06
N LEU A 502 7.52 8.94 -9.75
CA LEU A 502 8.55 9.47 -8.85
C LEU A 502 9.79 8.57 -8.82
N CYS A 503 9.60 7.26 -8.78
CA CYS A 503 10.67 6.27 -8.83
C CYS A 503 11.50 6.41 -10.12
N PHE A 504 10.84 6.46 -11.29
CA PHE A 504 11.52 6.64 -12.57
C PHE A 504 12.25 8.00 -12.67
N GLU A 505 11.58 9.10 -12.31
CA GLU A 505 12.15 10.44 -12.42
C GLU A 505 13.37 10.67 -11.52
N LEU A 506 13.40 10.01 -10.36
CA LEU A 506 14.51 10.06 -9.41
C LEU A 506 15.74 9.33 -9.95
N VAL A 507 15.61 8.13 -10.51
CA VAL A 507 16.74 7.39 -11.10
C VAL A 507 17.19 8.03 -12.42
N ALA A 508 16.23 8.53 -13.21
CA ALA A 508 16.47 9.32 -14.42
C ALA A 508 16.72 10.83 -14.15
N LYS A 509 17.20 11.19 -12.94
CA LYS A 509 17.54 12.56 -12.55
C LYS A 509 18.90 12.95 -13.13
N ALA A 510 18.91 14.00 -13.96
CA ALA A 510 20.11 14.38 -14.70
C ALA A 510 21.29 14.73 -13.79
N GLY A 511 22.50 14.29 -14.17
CA GLY A 511 23.73 14.51 -13.41
C GLY A 511 23.79 13.85 -12.02
N SER A 512 22.79 13.04 -11.65
CA SER A 512 22.70 12.37 -10.35
C SER A 512 22.74 10.85 -10.50
N LYS A 513 23.26 10.13 -9.51
CA LYS A 513 23.33 8.67 -9.48
C LYS A 513 22.47 8.05 -8.37
N TRP A 514 21.27 8.61 -8.20
CA TRP A 514 20.30 8.13 -7.22
C TRP A 514 19.75 6.77 -7.65
N HIS A 515 19.88 5.78 -6.79
CA HIS A 515 19.28 4.46 -6.97
C HIS A 515 18.19 4.23 -5.91
N LEU A 516 17.41 3.17 -6.12
CA LEU A 516 16.32 2.75 -5.25
C LEU A 516 16.57 1.34 -4.73
N THR A 517 16.16 1.06 -3.48
CA THR A 517 16.41 -0.23 -2.82
C THR A 517 15.17 -0.78 -2.08
N TYR A 518 15.17 -2.08 -1.82
CA TYR A 518 14.15 -2.78 -1.04
C TYR A 518 14.75 -3.30 0.28
N VAL A 519 14.14 -2.95 1.41
CA VAL A 519 14.67 -3.23 2.75
C VAL A 519 13.83 -4.30 3.44
N LYS A 520 14.14 -5.57 3.20
CA LYS A 520 13.48 -6.76 3.80
C LYS A 520 13.29 -6.71 5.33
N ALA A 521 14.23 -6.09 6.05
CA ALA A 521 14.16 -5.94 7.51
C ALA A 521 13.18 -4.84 7.98
N SER A 522 12.73 -3.98 7.06
CA SER A 522 11.68 -3.00 7.29
C SER A 522 10.36 -3.62 6.86
N LYS A 523 9.42 -3.84 7.79
CA LYS A 523 8.12 -4.50 7.50
C LYS A 523 6.94 -3.67 7.98
N ALA A 524 5.81 -3.73 7.26
CA ALA A 524 4.55 -3.12 7.66
C ALA A 524 3.34 -3.99 7.31
N GLU A 525 2.35 -4.00 8.19
CA GLU A 525 1.05 -4.65 8.01
C GLU A 525 0.03 -3.65 7.43
N THR A 526 -0.66 -4.05 6.36
CA THR A 526 -1.83 -3.32 5.84
C THR A 526 -3.07 -4.21 5.81
N ASP A 527 -4.25 -3.64 6.04
CA ASP A 527 -5.50 -4.29 5.65
C ASP A 527 -5.60 -4.37 4.11
N VAL A 528 -6.35 -5.36 3.61
CA VAL A 528 -6.59 -5.60 2.17
C VAL A 528 -8.08 -5.82 1.91
N PRO A 529 -8.61 -5.45 0.73
CA PRO A 529 -10.03 -5.61 0.41
C PRO A 529 -10.55 -7.04 0.61
N GLU A 530 -11.50 -7.20 1.53
CA GLU A 530 -12.12 -8.49 1.84
C GLU A 530 -13.31 -8.81 0.93
N GLY A 531 -13.87 -7.79 0.25
CA GLY A 531 -15.04 -7.92 -0.61
C GLY A 531 -14.73 -7.66 -2.09
N ALA A 532 -15.24 -8.53 -2.98
CA ALA A 532 -15.02 -8.48 -4.43
C ALA A 532 -15.23 -7.09 -5.07
N ALA A 533 -16.29 -6.36 -4.68
CA ALA A 533 -16.60 -5.05 -5.25
C ALA A 533 -15.59 -3.95 -4.90
N GLU A 534 -14.94 -4.06 -3.74
CA GLU A 534 -13.87 -3.16 -3.29
C GLU A 534 -12.55 -3.55 -3.97
N PHE A 535 -12.23 -4.84 -3.99
CA PHE A 535 -11.06 -5.41 -4.64
C PHE A 535 -10.99 -5.01 -6.13
N ILE A 536 -12.09 -5.16 -6.88
CA ILE A 536 -12.19 -4.69 -8.27
C ILE A 536 -11.96 -3.16 -8.38
N GLY A 537 -12.51 -2.39 -7.44
CA GLY A 537 -12.39 -0.92 -7.41
C GLY A 537 -10.97 -0.41 -7.11
N GLN A 538 -10.23 -1.12 -6.26
CA GLN A 538 -8.79 -0.92 -6.02
C GLN A 538 -8.00 -1.30 -7.28
N ARG A 539 -8.24 -2.50 -7.83
CA ARG A 539 -7.42 -3.10 -8.89
C ARG A 539 -7.54 -2.38 -10.23
N ARG A 540 -8.70 -1.75 -10.54
CA ARG A 540 -8.81 -0.76 -11.64
C ARG A 540 -7.71 0.29 -11.58
N ARG A 541 -7.48 0.91 -10.40
CA ARG A 541 -6.49 1.99 -10.25
C ARG A 541 -5.07 1.46 -10.45
N TRP A 542 -4.74 0.35 -9.80
CA TRP A 542 -3.39 -0.23 -9.84
C TRP A 542 -3.01 -0.77 -11.22
N LEU A 543 -3.93 -1.46 -11.92
CA LEU A 543 -3.68 -1.99 -13.26
C LEU A 543 -3.55 -0.86 -14.29
N ASN A 544 -4.50 0.09 -14.32
CA ASN A 544 -4.43 1.20 -15.28
C ASN A 544 -3.24 2.13 -15.01
N GLY A 545 -2.98 2.42 -13.73
CA GLY A 545 -1.83 3.24 -13.31
C GLY A 545 -0.50 2.58 -13.64
N SER A 546 -0.34 1.29 -13.32
CA SER A 546 0.89 0.56 -13.65
C SER A 546 1.11 0.44 -15.15
N PHE A 547 0.09 0.10 -15.94
CA PHE A 547 0.21 0.04 -17.40
C PHE A 547 0.62 1.39 -18.01
N ALA A 548 -0.01 2.48 -17.58
CA ALA A 548 0.34 3.82 -18.05
C ALA A 548 1.76 4.26 -17.62
N ALA A 549 2.18 3.91 -16.39
CA ALA A 549 3.49 4.24 -15.86
C ALA A 549 4.63 3.42 -16.49
N SER A 550 4.43 2.12 -16.74
CA SER A 550 5.42 1.27 -17.40
C SER A 550 5.65 1.68 -18.86
N ILE A 551 4.58 2.00 -19.59
CA ILE A 551 4.72 2.60 -20.93
C ILE A 551 5.43 3.97 -20.85
N TYR A 552 5.16 4.79 -19.81
CA TYR A 552 5.87 6.06 -19.62
C TYR A 552 7.38 5.87 -19.39
N SER A 553 7.79 4.99 -18.49
CA SER A 553 9.22 4.76 -18.19
C SER A 553 9.96 4.18 -19.40
N LEU A 554 9.34 3.25 -20.14
CA LEU A 554 9.88 2.71 -21.39
C LEU A 554 10.05 3.81 -22.46
N MET A 555 9.02 4.64 -22.71
CA MET A 555 9.10 5.76 -23.67
C MET A 555 10.17 6.79 -23.31
N HIS A 556 10.51 6.93 -22.02
CA HIS A 556 11.45 7.94 -21.53
C HIS A 556 12.83 7.36 -21.14
N PHE A 557 13.08 6.07 -21.32
CA PHE A 557 14.29 5.37 -20.87
C PHE A 557 15.59 6.01 -21.39
N SER A 558 15.56 6.66 -22.56
CA SER A 558 16.66 7.47 -23.11
C SER A 558 17.19 8.56 -22.17
N ARG A 559 16.45 8.91 -21.11
CA ARG A 559 16.89 9.82 -20.05
C ARG A 559 17.80 9.19 -19.00
N MET A 560 17.82 7.86 -18.85
CA MET A 560 18.74 7.17 -17.94
C MET A 560 20.20 7.50 -18.31
N TYR A 561 20.49 7.62 -19.62
CA TYR A 561 21.76 8.11 -20.18
C TYR A 561 22.15 9.56 -19.80
N LYS A 562 21.26 10.34 -19.19
CA LYS A 562 21.56 11.69 -18.67
C LYS A 562 21.78 11.71 -17.16
N SER A 563 21.56 10.59 -16.48
CA SER A 563 21.95 10.39 -15.08
C SER A 563 23.47 10.23 -14.94
N GLY A 564 23.99 10.25 -13.71
CA GLY A 564 25.39 10.02 -13.38
C GLY A 564 25.76 8.55 -13.12
N HIS A 565 24.92 7.59 -13.55
CA HIS A 565 25.14 6.17 -13.30
C HIS A 565 26.32 5.61 -14.12
N ASN A 566 27.03 4.62 -13.55
CA ASN A 566 28.14 3.97 -14.23
C ASN A 566 27.66 2.93 -15.27
N ILE A 567 28.57 2.47 -16.13
CA ILE A 567 28.24 1.60 -17.26
C ILE A 567 27.66 0.24 -16.84
N VAL A 568 28.06 -0.29 -15.67
CA VAL A 568 27.55 -1.56 -15.11
C VAL A 568 26.10 -1.39 -14.64
N ARG A 569 25.79 -0.31 -13.91
CA ARG A 569 24.41 0.03 -13.52
C ARG A 569 23.52 0.27 -14.75
N MET A 570 24.06 0.93 -15.79
CA MET A 570 23.36 1.10 -17.07
C MET A 570 23.12 -0.22 -17.80
N LEU A 571 24.00 -1.22 -17.72
CA LEU A 571 23.76 -2.57 -18.26
C LEU A 571 22.57 -3.23 -17.57
N PHE A 572 22.52 -3.23 -16.23
CA PHE A 572 21.39 -3.78 -15.48
C PHE A 572 20.07 -3.04 -15.77
N PHE A 573 20.09 -1.73 -15.97
CA PHE A 573 18.91 -0.99 -16.42
C PHE A 573 18.42 -1.41 -17.82
N HIS A 574 19.30 -1.86 -18.73
CA HIS A 574 18.86 -2.43 -20.02
C HIS A 574 18.24 -3.82 -19.87
N ILE A 575 18.80 -4.67 -18.99
CA ILE A 575 18.21 -5.97 -18.64
C ILE A 575 16.79 -5.75 -18.09
N GLN A 576 16.63 -4.82 -17.14
CA GLN A 576 15.32 -4.47 -16.59
C GLN A 576 14.37 -3.83 -17.63
N MET A 577 14.89 -3.05 -18.60
CA MET A 577 14.09 -2.49 -19.69
C MET A 577 13.55 -3.59 -20.62
N ILE A 578 14.40 -4.53 -21.06
CA ILE A 578 14.00 -5.67 -21.89
C ILE A 578 12.95 -6.50 -21.16
N TYR A 579 13.22 -6.81 -19.89
CA TYR A 579 12.30 -7.49 -19.01
C TYR A 579 10.93 -6.76 -18.90
N ASN A 580 10.92 -5.44 -18.65
CA ASN A 580 9.69 -4.65 -18.58
C ASN A 580 8.91 -4.60 -19.90
N ILE A 581 9.59 -4.61 -21.05
CA ILE A 581 8.96 -4.71 -22.38
C ILE A 581 8.23 -6.05 -22.51
N VAL A 582 8.90 -7.14 -22.16
CA VAL A 582 8.34 -8.50 -22.21
C VAL A 582 7.11 -8.61 -21.30
N SER A 583 7.18 -8.15 -20.05
CA SER A 583 6.05 -8.16 -19.11
C SER A 583 4.85 -7.33 -19.58
N VAL A 584 5.07 -6.18 -20.22
CA VAL A 584 3.97 -5.36 -20.79
C VAL A 584 3.29 -6.08 -21.96
N ILE A 585 4.05 -6.78 -22.81
CA ILE A 585 3.49 -7.57 -23.93
C ILE A 585 2.68 -8.77 -23.40
N LEU A 586 3.25 -9.52 -22.45
CA LEU A 586 2.59 -10.68 -21.83
C LEU A 586 1.31 -10.28 -21.07
N SER A 587 1.37 -9.19 -20.30
CA SER A 587 0.19 -8.63 -19.64
C SER A 587 -0.91 -8.27 -20.66
N TRP A 588 -0.56 -7.62 -21.78
CA TRP A 588 -1.53 -7.27 -22.83
C TRP A 588 -2.24 -8.49 -23.43
N PHE A 589 -1.54 -9.61 -23.62
CA PHE A 589 -2.07 -10.84 -24.21
C PHE A 589 -2.54 -11.90 -23.20
N SER A 590 -2.52 -11.59 -21.90
CA SER A 590 -2.91 -12.48 -20.80
C SER A 590 -4.34 -13.05 -20.93
N LEU A 591 -5.26 -12.26 -21.50
CA LEU A 591 -6.66 -12.65 -21.72
C LEU A 591 -6.78 -13.80 -22.74
N ALA A 592 -6.08 -13.69 -23.88
CA ALA A 592 -5.98 -14.77 -24.84
C ALA A 592 -5.23 -15.98 -24.26
N ALA A 593 -4.15 -15.74 -23.52
CA ALA A 593 -3.32 -16.80 -22.94
C ALA A 593 -4.09 -17.71 -21.97
N PHE A 594 -4.87 -17.14 -21.03
CA PHE A 594 -5.68 -17.94 -20.10
C PHE A 594 -6.79 -18.73 -20.81
N TRP A 595 -7.47 -18.12 -21.78
CA TRP A 595 -8.48 -18.80 -22.59
C TRP A 595 -7.87 -19.96 -23.38
N LEU A 596 -6.79 -19.70 -24.13
CA LEU A 596 -6.07 -20.69 -24.93
C LEU A 596 -5.59 -21.84 -24.05
N THR A 597 -4.97 -21.55 -22.91
CA THR A 597 -4.48 -22.56 -21.98
C THR A 597 -5.62 -23.43 -21.44
N THR A 598 -6.74 -22.82 -21.02
CA THR A 598 -7.95 -23.54 -20.58
C THR A 598 -8.47 -24.46 -21.68
N LYS A 599 -8.61 -23.95 -22.91
CA LYS A 599 -9.09 -24.71 -24.07
C LYS A 599 -8.17 -25.87 -24.44
N ILE A 600 -6.88 -25.60 -24.63
CA ILE A 600 -5.90 -26.58 -25.12
C ILE A 600 -5.73 -27.72 -24.11
N LEU A 601 -5.71 -27.45 -22.80
CA LEU A 601 -5.65 -28.50 -21.78
C LEU A 601 -6.94 -29.34 -21.74
N MET A 602 -8.11 -28.71 -21.91
CA MET A 602 -9.39 -29.42 -22.04
C MET A 602 -9.46 -30.28 -23.32
N ASP A 603 -8.94 -29.81 -24.44
CA ASP A 603 -9.00 -30.57 -25.69
C ASP A 603 -7.99 -31.73 -25.70
N LEU A 604 -6.75 -31.49 -25.24
CA LEU A 604 -5.66 -32.49 -25.19
C LEU A 604 -5.98 -33.69 -24.29
N VAL A 605 -6.65 -33.45 -23.15
CA VAL A 605 -7.04 -34.50 -22.18
C VAL A 605 -8.45 -35.04 -22.43
N GLY A 606 -9.32 -34.23 -23.05
CA GLY A 606 -10.75 -34.52 -23.14
C GLY A 606 -11.25 -35.10 -24.45
N GLN A 607 -10.46 -35.06 -25.53
CA GLN A 607 -10.85 -35.61 -26.83
C GLN A 607 -10.06 -36.90 -27.14
N PRO A 608 -10.69 -38.08 -27.25
CA PRO A 608 -10.01 -39.33 -27.63
C PRO A 608 -9.22 -39.15 -28.93
N SER A 609 -7.91 -39.34 -28.86
CA SER A 609 -6.97 -39.11 -29.96
C SER A 609 -5.71 -39.96 -29.83
N ASP A 610 -4.96 -40.12 -30.92
CA ASP A 610 -3.65 -40.80 -30.90
C ASP A 610 -2.65 -40.16 -29.91
N SER A 611 -2.83 -38.88 -29.59
CA SER A 611 -2.07 -38.14 -28.55
C SER A 611 -2.34 -38.62 -27.12
N ASN A 612 -3.50 -39.22 -26.85
CA ASN A 612 -3.90 -39.74 -25.53
C ASN A 612 -4.32 -41.22 -25.56
N ASN A 613 -3.77 -42.00 -26.51
CA ASN A 613 -4.06 -43.43 -26.71
C ASN A 613 -5.57 -43.71 -26.89
N ASN A 614 -6.30 -42.74 -27.46
CA ASN A 614 -7.75 -42.75 -27.65
C ASN A 614 -8.54 -42.92 -26.35
N THR A 615 -8.12 -42.22 -25.28
CA THR A 615 -8.80 -42.22 -23.96
C THR A 615 -8.94 -40.80 -23.39
N ALA A 616 -10.12 -40.45 -22.89
CA ALA A 616 -10.42 -39.15 -22.29
C ALA A 616 -10.63 -39.19 -20.77
N PHE A 617 -10.11 -38.17 -20.07
CA PHE A 617 -10.12 -38.09 -18.61
C PHE A 617 -10.78 -36.78 -18.11
N PRO A 618 -11.60 -36.79 -17.03
CA PRO A 618 -11.77 -37.86 -16.05
C PRO A 618 -13.05 -38.69 -16.18
N PHE A 619 -13.99 -38.33 -17.07
CA PHE A 619 -15.34 -38.92 -17.10
C PHE A 619 -15.52 -39.99 -18.21
N GLY A 620 -14.43 -40.44 -18.82
CA GLY A 620 -14.44 -41.37 -19.95
C GLY A 620 -14.83 -40.72 -21.28
N ASP A 621 -14.75 -41.51 -22.35
CA ASP A 621 -14.66 -41.05 -23.74
C ASP A 621 -15.93 -40.35 -24.25
N SER A 622 -17.10 -40.75 -23.76
CA SER A 622 -18.38 -40.17 -24.18
C SER A 622 -18.77 -38.91 -23.40
N ALA A 623 -18.43 -38.83 -22.10
CA ALA A 623 -18.88 -37.74 -21.24
C ALA A 623 -17.87 -36.59 -21.17
N THR A 624 -16.57 -36.87 -21.20
CA THR A 624 -15.52 -35.85 -21.07
C THR A 624 -15.55 -34.80 -22.21
N PRO A 625 -15.69 -35.16 -23.51
CA PRO A 625 -15.77 -34.16 -24.58
C PRO A 625 -16.98 -33.23 -24.41
N VAL A 626 -18.13 -33.78 -23.98
CA VAL A 626 -19.36 -33.01 -23.77
C VAL A 626 -19.22 -32.06 -22.59
N ILE A 627 -18.67 -32.53 -21.46
CA ILE A 627 -18.42 -31.70 -20.27
C ILE A 627 -17.41 -30.60 -20.59
N ASN A 628 -16.32 -30.91 -21.28
CA ASN A 628 -15.31 -29.92 -21.67
C ASN A 628 -15.88 -28.88 -22.64
N THR A 629 -16.72 -29.29 -23.58
CA THR A 629 -17.46 -28.38 -24.48
C THR A 629 -18.38 -27.43 -23.69
N ILE A 630 -19.14 -27.96 -22.72
CA ILE A 630 -20.00 -27.16 -21.85
C ILE A 630 -19.16 -26.17 -21.02
N LEU A 631 -18.05 -26.60 -20.42
CA LEU A 631 -17.17 -25.73 -19.63
C LEU A 631 -16.50 -24.64 -20.49
N GLN A 632 -16.09 -24.95 -21.72
CA GLN A 632 -15.59 -23.95 -22.68
C GLN A 632 -16.65 -22.89 -23.00
N TYR A 633 -17.91 -23.28 -23.26
CA TYR A 633 -18.99 -22.31 -23.50
C TYR A 633 -19.38 -21.52 -22.23
N VAL A 634 -19.39 -22.14 -21.05
CA VAL A 634 -19.63 -21.44 -19.77
C VAL A 634 -18.53 -20.41 -19.50
N TYR A 635 -17.26 -20.75 -19.74
CA TYR A 635 -16.14 -19.81 -19.62
C TYR A 635 -16.35 -18.59 -20.52
N LEU A 636 -16.65 -18.81 -21.82
CA LEU A 636 -16.88 -17.72 -22.78
C LEU A 636 -18.12 -16.88 -22.43
N ALA A 637 -19.20 -17.50 -21.95
CA ALA A 637 -20.39 -16.79 -21.48
C ALA A 637 -20.09 -15.91 -20.25
N PHE A 638 -19.31 -16.40 -19.29
CA PHE A 638 -18.89 -15.62 -18.14
C PHE A 638 -17.85 -14.54 -18.49
N LEU A 639 -17.00 -14.78 -19.49
CA LEU A 639 -16.07 -13.79 -20.04
C LEU A 639 -16.83 -12.62 -20.69
N LEU A 640 -17.82 -12.93 -21.53
CA LEU A 640 -18.73 -11.95 -22.13
C LEU A 640 -19.52 -11.20 -21.06
N LEU A 641 -19.98 -11.89 -20.01
CA LEU A 641 -20.64 -11.27 -18.85
C LEU A 641 -19.72 -10.25 -18.15
N GLN A 642 -18.41 -10.47 -18.05
CA GLN A 642 -17.51 -9.48 -17.46
C GLN A 642 -17.45 -8.20 -18.30
N PHE A 643 -17.42 -8.28 -19.63
CA PHE A 643 -17.50 -7.09 -20.49
C PHE A 643 -18.83 -6.35 -20.33
N ILE A 644 -19.96 -7.08 -20.26
CA ILE A 644 -21.29 -6.49 -20.04
C ILE A 644 -21.36 -5.79 -18.68
N LEU A 645 -20.95 -6.47 -17.60
CA LEU A 645 -20.94 -5.92 -16.24
C LEU A 645 -20.01 -4.72 -16.11
N ALA A 646 -18.81 -4.77 -16.71
CA ALA A 646 -17.80 -3.73 -16.59
C ALA A 646 -18.09 -2.46 -17.40
N LEU A 647 -18.88 -2.57 -18.48
CA LEU A 647 -19.33 -1.43 -19.28
C LEU A 647 -20.67 -0.85 -18.79
N GLY A 648 -21.55 -1.67 -18.20
CA GLY A 648 -22.87 -1.27 -17.73
C GLY A 648 -22.95 -0.80 -16.28
N ASN A 649 -22.31 -1.52 -15.34
CA ASN A 649 -22.54 -1.37 -13.89
C ASN A 649 -21.25 -1.17 -13.07
N ARG A 650 -21.37 -0.48 -11.93
CA ARG A 650 -20.31 -0.47 -10.91
C ARG A 650 -20.37 -1.75 -10.06
N PRO A 651 -19.23 -2.33 -9.63
CA PRO A 651 -19.20 -3.52 -8.77
C PRO A 651 -20.02 -3.39 -7.48
N LYS A 652 -20.05 -2.20 -6.86
CA LYS A 652 -20.89 -1.90 -5.68
C LYS A 652 -22.39 -2.17 -5.93
N GLY A 653 -22.88 -2.01 -7.17
CA GLY A 653 -24.27 -2.24 -7.59
C GLY A 653 -24.55 -3.60 -8.26
N SER A 654 -23.55 -4.47 -8.41
CA SER A 654 -23.73 -5.81 -9.01
C SER A 654 -22.91 -6.88 -8.27
N LYS A 655 -22.77 -6.74 -6.95
CA LYS A 655 -21.93 -7.58 -6.09
C LYS A 655 -22.11 -9.08 -6.35
N LEU A 656 -23.36 -9.55 -6.39
CA LEU A 656 -23.69 -10.96 -6.60
C LEU A 656 -23.14 -11.51 -7.93
N ALA A 657 -23.30 -10.79 -9.04
CA ALA A 657 -22.86 -11.24 -10.35
C ALA A 657 -21.33 -11.37 -10.43
N TYR A 658 -20.59 -10.43 -9.83
CA TYR A 658 -19.14 -10.53 -9.70
C TYR A 658 -18.72 -11.69 -8.78
N THR A 659 -19.35 -11.87 -7.62
CA THR A 659 -19.05 -13.01 -6.72
C THR A 659 -19.29 -14.36 -7.39
N VAL A 660 -20.42 -14.53 -8.10
CA VAL A 660 -20.69 -15.76 -8.87
C VAL A 660 -19.65 -15.97 -9.96
N SER A 661 -19.20 -14.90 -10.62
CA SER A 661 -18.15 -14.97 -11.66
C SER A 661 -16.80 -15.44 -11.08
N PHE A 662 -16.39 -14.93 -9.90
CA PHE A 662 -15.21 -15.41 -9.18
C PHE A 662 -15.32 -16.91 -8.89
N CYS A 663 -16.47 -17.39 -8.39
CA CYS A 663 -16.69 -18.81 -8.10
C CYS A 663 -16.65 -19.68 -9.36
N VAL A 664 -17.26 -19.24 -10.47
CA VAL A 664 -17.28 -20.01 -11.73
C VAL A 664 -15.88 -20.13 -12.34
N PHE A 665 -15.10 -19.04 -12.39
CA PHE A 665 -13.73 -19.13 -12.86
C PHE A 665 -12.85 -20.00 -11.94
N ALA A 666 -13.04 -19.94 -10.62
CA ALA A 666 -12.32 -20.80 -9.68
C ALA A 666 -12.66 -22.30 -9.84
N LEU A 667 -13.92 -22.65 -10.10
CA LEU A 667 -14.33 -24.03 -10.35
C LEU A 667 -13.77 -24.57 -11.69
N ILE A 668 -13.78 -23.76 -12.75
CA ILE A 668 -13.16 -24.14 -14.03
C ILE A 668 -11.64 -24.28 -13.87
N GLN A 669 -11.01 -23.39 -13.09
CA GLN A 669 -9.58 -23.44 -12.82
C GLN A 669 -9.17 -24.67 -12.00
N LEU A 670 -9.98 -25.07 -11.00
CA LEU A 670 -9.77 -26.34 -10.28
C LEU A 670 -9.76 -27.53 -11.24
N TYR A 671 -10.70 -27.56 -12.19
CA TYR A 671 -10.75 -28.59 -13.21
C TYR A 671 -9.53 -28.57 -14.14
N VAL A 672 -9.11 -27.40 -14.63
CA VAL A 672 -7.87 -27.24 -15.43
C VAL A 672 -6.63 -27.70 -14.67
N ILE A 673 -6.54 -27.43 -13.37
CA ILE A 673 -5.44 -27.91 -12.51
C ILE A 673 -5.46 -29.45 -12.42
N VAL A 674 -6.64 -30.08 -12.26
CA VAL A 674 -6.77 -31.54 -12.25
C VAL A 674 -6.37 -32.17 -13.60
N LEU A 675 -6.79 -31.59 -14.73
CA LEU A 675 -6.34 -32.03 -16.06
C LEU A 675 -4.83 -31.86 -16.24
N SER A 676 -4.25 -30.78 -15.71
CA SER A 676 -2.79 -30.54 -15.76
C SER A 676 -2.03 -31.59 -14.95
N MET A 677 -2.48 -31.90 -13.73
CA MET A 677 -1.87 -32.94 -12.90
C MET A 677 -1.97 -34.33 -13.56
N TYR A 678 -3.08 -34.63 -14.25
CA TYR A 678 -3.21 -35.85 -15.04
C TYR A 678 -2.18 -35.94 -16.18
N LEU A 679 -1.98 -34.85 -16.95
CA LEU A 679 -0.94 -34.81 -17.99
C LEU A 679 0.47 -35.01 -17.41
N VAL A 680 0.75 -34.42 -16.25
CA VAL A 680 2.03 -34.59 -15.55
C VAL A 680 2.25 -36.04 -15.14
N VAL A 681 1.27 -36.67 -14.46
CA VAL A 681 1.36 -38.10 -14.10
C VAL A 681 1.54 -38.95 -15.35
N ARG A 682 0.74 -38.71 -16.40
CA ARG A 682 0.82 -39.46 -17.66
C ARG A 682 2.19 -39.34 -18.34
N ALA A 683 2.84 -38.19 -18.27
CA ALA A 683 4.20 -38.01 -18.81
C ALA A 683 5.23 -38.93 -18.12
N PHE A 684 5.03 -39.26 -16.84
CA PHE A 684 5.88 -40.19 -16.08
C PHE A 684 5.46 -41.67 -16.18
N THR A 685 4.31 -42.00 -16.76
CA THR A 685 3.76 -43.37 -16.79
C THR A 685 3.39 -43.86 -18.20
N SER A 686 3.94 -43.24 -19.25
CA SER A 686 3.68 -43.65 -20.64
C SER A 686 4.83 -44.52 -21.17
N GLU A 687 4.57 -45.79 -21.47
CA GLU A 687 5.55 -46.74 -22.01
C GLU A 687 6.14 -46.30 -23.38
N ASP A 688 5.42 -45.46 -24.13
CA ASP A 688 5.88 -44.82 -25.37
C ASP A 688 6.80 -43.59 -25.16
N GLY A 689 7.01 -43.18 -23.91
CA GLY A 689 7.92 -42.10 -23.54
C GLY A 689 9.37 -42.57 -23.54
N THR A 690 10.30 -41.74 -24.00
CA THR A 690 11.73 -42.00 -23.79
C THR A 690 12.03 -41.83 -22.30
N ASP A 691 12.15 -42.95 -21.58
CA ASP A 691 12.56 -42.98 -20.18
C ASP A 691 13.84 -42.17 -19.98
N ILE A 692 13.94 -41.50 -18.83
CA ILE A 692 15.15 -40.78 -18.44
C ILE A 692 16.21 -41.84 -18.09
N VAL A 693 17.22 -41.97 -18.94
CA VAL A 693 18.19 -43.07 -18.88
C VAL A 693 19.18 -42.82 -17.75
N THR A 694 18.83 -43.24 -16.53
CA THR A 694 19.67 -43.11 -15.33
C THR A 694 20.88 -44.05 -15.33
N ASN A 695 20.85 -45.12 -16.12
CA ASN A 695 21.72 -46.29 -15.93
C ASN A 695 22.90 -46.36 -16.92
N GLU A 696 22.89 -45.57 -18.00
CA GLU A 696 23.94 -45.57 -19.04
C GLU A 696 24.91 -44.38 -18.93
N GLY A 697 24.90 -43.70 -17.78
CA GLY A 697 25.82 -42.61 -17.46
C GLY A 697 25.30 -41.22 -17.83
N ALA A 698 26.02 -40.20 -17.36
CA ALA A 698 25.55 -38.81 -17.35
C ALA A 698 25.23 -38.22 -18.74
N ASN A 699 25.90 -38.69 -19.81
CA ASN A 699 25.67 -38.17 -21.17
C ASN A 699 24.30 -38.58 -21.72
N GLU A 700 23.94 -39.87 -21.62
CA GLU A 700 22.63 -40.35 -22.09
C GLU A 700 21.50 -39.93 -21.14
N PHE A 701 21.78 -39.76 -19.83
CA PHE A 701 20.86 -39.05 -18.92
C PHE A 701 20.55 -37.64 -19.42
N VAL A 702 21.56 -36.82 -19.72
CA VAL A 702 21.35 -35.44 -20.20
C VAL A 702 20.58 -35.43 -21.53
N LYS A 703 20.94 -36.28 -22.50
CA LYS A 703 20.23 -36.35 -23.79
C LYS A 703 18.77 -36.79 -23.64
N SER A 704 18.47 -37.80 -22.82
CA SER A 704 17.10 -38.29 -22.59
C SER A 704 16.27 -37.28 -21.79
N PHE A 705 16.87 -36.58 -20.83
CA PHE A 705 16.21 -35.53 -20.04
C PHE A 705 15.86 -34.29 -20.88
N PHE A 706 16.77 -33.84 -21.75
CA PHE A 706 16.52 -32.70 -22.66
C PHE A 706 15.90 -33.12 -24.02
N ALA A 707 15.48 -34.38 -24.18
CA ALA A 707 14.79 -34.83 -25.38
C ALA A 707 13.47 -34.08 -25.58
N SER A 708 13.21 -33.58 -26.80
CA SER A 708 12.05 -32.72 -27.12
C SER A 708 10.67 -33.40 -27.00
N THR A 709 10.63 -34.65 -26.57
CA THR A 709 9.42 -35.46 -26.33
C THR A 709 9.48 -36.26 -25.02
N GLY A 710 10.54 -36.11 -24.22
CA GLY A 710 10.73 -36.85 -22.96
C GLY A 710 10.13 -36.14 -21.74
N PRO A 711 9.90 -36.84 -20.62
CA PRO A 711 9.32 -36.24 -19.41
C PRO A 711 10.21 -35.17 -18.76
N GLY A 712 11.53 -35.15 -19.04
CA GLY A 712 12.44 -34.14 -18.50
C GLY A 712 12.06 -32.70 -18.86
N ILE A 713 11.47 -32.46 -20.04
CA ILE A 713 10.96 -31.13 -20.41
C ILE A 713 9.73 -30.71 -19.57
N VAL A 714 8.93 -31.69 -19.12
CA VAL A 714 7.80 -31.47 -18.19
C VAL A 714 8.31 -31.21 -16.76
N ILE A 715 9.40 -31.87 -16.34
CA ILE A 715 10.09 -31.56 -15.06
C ILE A 715 10.59 -30.10 -15.10
N ILE A 716 11.32 -29.70 -16.15
CA ILE A 716 11.86 -28.34 -16.29
C ILE A 716 10.73 -27.31 -16.22
N ALA A 717 9.65 -27.52 -16.97
CA ALA A 717 8.46 -26.70 -16.96
C ALA A 717 7.84 -26.54 -15.56
N LEU A 718 7.61 -27.63 -14.83
CA LEU A 718 7.03 -27.58 -13.47
C LEU A 718 7.99 -26.93 -12.46
N ALA A 719 9.29 -27.18 -12.61
CA ALA A 719 10.34 -26.57 -11.79
C ALA A 719 10.42 -25.05 -12.01
N ALA A 720 10.26 -24.58 -13.25
CA ALA A 720 10.18 -23.15 -13.56
C ALA A 720 8.87 -22.52 -13.05
N THR A 721 7.72 -23.16 -13.31
CA THR A 721 6.38 -22.58 -13.07
C THR A 721 5.91 -22.63 -11.61
N PHE A 722 6.30 -23.66 -10.85
CA PHE A 722 5.93 -23.79 -9.43
C PHE A 722 7.15 -24.01 -8.52
N GLY A 723 8.13 -24.79 -8.96
CA GLY A 723 9.37 -25.03 -8.20
C GLY A 723 10.10 -23.74 -7.84
N LEU A 724 10.14 -22.77 -8.75
CA LEU A 724 10.78 -21.47 -8.55
C LEU A 724 10.15 -20.69 -7.40
N TYR A 725 8.82 -20.71 -7.25
CA TYR A 725 8.15 -20.07 -6.10
C TYR A 725 8.52 -20.76 -4.78
N PHE A 726 8.56 -22.10 -4.72
CA PHE A 726 9.02 -22.80 -3.53
C PHE A 726 10.50 -22.48 -3.23
N VAL A 727 11.40 -22.63 -4.20
CA VAL A 727 12.84 -22.39 -4.06
C VAL A 727 13.12 -20.95 -3.64
N ALA A 728 12.52 -19.96 -4.30
CA ALA A 728 12.69 -18.55 -3.94
C ALA A 728 12.19 -18.27 -2.52
N SER A 729 11.03 -18.77 -2.14
CA SER A 729 10.45 -18.52 -0.81
C SER A 729 11.16 -19.26 0.32
N PHE A 730 11.77 -20.43 0.05
CA PHE A 730 12.70 -21.09 0.98
C PHE A 730 14.05 -20.36 1.07
N MET A 731 14.65 -19.94 -0.04
CA MET A 731 15.87 -19.10 -0.05
C MET A 731 15.63 -17.75 0.65
N TYR A 732 14.41 -17.22 0.58
CA TYR A 732 13.99 -16.03 1.29
C TYR A 732 13.63 -16.28 2.77
N LEU A 733 13.67 -17.52 3.26
CA LEU A 733 13.35 -17.89 4.64
C LEU A 733 11.92 -17.47 5.09
N ASP A 734 10.95 -17.43 4.16
CA ASP A 734 9.54 -17.17 4.45
C ASP A 734 8.61 -18.00 3.54
N PRO A 735 8.67 -19.35 3.62
CA PRO A 735 7.96 -20.25 2.70
C PRO A 735 6.45 -20.33 2.96
N TRP A 736 5.94 -19.75 4.05
CA TRP A 736 4.63 -20.10 4.61
C TRP A 736 3.43 -19.84 3.71
N HIS A 737 3.50 -18.79 2.88
CA HIS A 737 2.44 -18.45 1.92
C HIS A 737 2.23 -19.54 0.85
N MET A 738 3.26 -20.35 0.55
CA MET A 738 3.14 -21.54 -0.30
C MET A 738 2.20 -22.60 0.28
N PHE A 739 2.05 -22.66 1.60
CA PHE A 739 1.21 -23.63 2.29
C PHE A 739 -0.16 -23.06 2.71
N THR A 740 -0.24 -21.76 3.02
CA THR A 740 -1.49 -21.15 3.52
C THR A 740 -2.33 -20.44 2.47
N SER A 741 -1.73 -20.05 1.33
CA SER A 741 -2.31 -19.06 0.40
C SER A 741 -2.23 -19.44 -1.09
N PHE A 742 -1.30 -20.33 -1.47
CA PHE A 742 -1.02 -20.71 -2.85
C PHE A 742 -2.22 -21.35 -3.59
N LEU A 743 -2.95 -22.26 -2.94
CA LEU A 743 -4.10 -22.91 -3.58
C LEU A 743 -5.21 -21.91 -3.92
N GLN A 744 -5.51 -21.00 -2.99
CA GLN A 744 -6.49 -19.92 -3.20
C GLN A 744 -6.03 -18.97 -4.31
N TYR A 745 -4.72 -18.71 -4.41
CA TYR A 745 -4.14 -17.94 -5.51
C TYR A 745 -4.31 -18.64 -6.87
N LEU A 746 -3.87 -19.91 -6.98
CA LEU A 746 -3.98 -20.70 -8.22
C LEU A 746 -5.42 -20.78 -8.74
N LEU A 747 -6.41 -20.87 -7.85
CA LEU A 747 -7.83 -20.90 -8.19
C LEU A 747 -8.36 -19.53 -8.66
N LEU A 748 -7.86 -18.43 -8.08
CA LEU A 748 -8.32 -17.08 -8.41
C LEU A 748 -7.54 -16.42 -9.58
N MET A 749 -6.42 -17.00 -10.02
CA MET A 749 -5.60 -16.53 -11.15
C MET A 749 -6.42 -16.12 -12.41
N PRO A 750 -7.33 -16.95 -12.96
CA PRO A 750 -8.12 -16.52 -14.12
C PRO A 750 -9.07 -15.37 -13.82
N SER A 751 -9.51 -15.19 -12.57
CA SER A 751 -10.32 -14.04 -12.17
C SER A 751 -9.50 -12.74 -12.12
N PHE A 752 -8.18 -12.82 -11.86
CA PHE A 752 -7.31 -11.63 -11.89
C PHE A 752 -7.24 -11.04 -13.30
N ILE A 753 -7.25 -11.89 -14.33
CA ILE A 753 -7.32 -11.44 -15.73
C ILE A 753 -8.78 -11.16 -16.16
N ASN A 754 -9.64 -12.17 -16.10
CA ASN A 754 -10.99 -12.12 -16.67
C ASN A 754 -11.91 -11.13 -15.93
N ILE A 755 -11.74 -10.92 -14.62
CA ILE A 755 -12.57 -9.95 -13.87
C ILE A 755 -11.82 -8.63 -13.71
N LEU A 756 -10.62 -8.64 -13.10
CA LEU A 756 -9.95 -7.38 -12.73
C LEU A 756 -9.42 -6.64 -13.97
N MET A 757 -8.75 -7.32 -14.90
CA MET A 757 -8.18 -6.66 -16.09
C MET A 757 -9.27 -6.21 -17.08
N ILE A 758 -10.29 -7.05 -17.33
CA ILE A 758 -11.48 -6.62 -18.11
C ILE A 758 -12.10 -5.37 -17.47
N TYR A 759 -12.32 -5.37 -16.15
CA TYR A 759 -12.92 -4.22 -15.47
C TYR A 759 -12.03 -2.97 -15.55
N ALA A 760 -10.72 -3.13 -15.37
CA ALA A 760 -9.74 -2.05 -15.41
C ALA A 760 -9.72 -1.35 -16.78
N PHE A 761 -9.55 -2.11 -17.86
CA PHE A 761 -9.51 -1.57 -19.24
C PHE A 761 -10.89 -1.00 -19.64
N SER A 762 -11.98 -1.69 -19.30
CA SER A 762 -13.36 -1.18 -19.50
C SER A 762 -13.67 0.08 -18.67
N ASN A 763 -12.85 0.40 -17.68
CA ASN A 763 -12.97 1.62 -16.87
C ASN A 763 -11.75 2.55 -16.98
N TRP A 764 -10.97 2.46 -18.07
CA TRP A 764 -9.87 3.41 -18.37
C TRP A 764 -10.33 4.88 -18.48
N HIS A 765 -11.59 5.10 -18.83
CA HIS A 765 -12.21 6.42 -18.84
C HIS A 765 -12.42 7.02 -17.44
N ASP A 766 -12.42 6.18 -16.40
CA ASP A 766 -12.60 6.58 -15.01
C ASP A 766 -11.23 6.80 -14.35
N VAL A 767 -10.88 8.06 -14.15
CA VAL A 767 -9.71 8.52 -13.37
C VAL A 767 -10.12 9.13 -12.02
N SER A 768 -11.32 8.79 -11.53
CA SER A 768 -11.70 9.11 -10.16
C SER A 768 -10.93 8.22 -9.18
N TRP A 769 -10.52 8.82 -8.06
CA TRP A 769 -9.81 8.13 -6.97
C TRP A 769 -10.75 7.37 -6.03
N GLY A 770 -12.07 7.32 -6.33
CA GLY A 770 -13.12 6.79 -5.47
C GLY A 770 -13.72 7.84 -4.52
N THR A 771 -12.97 8.91 -4.24
CA THR A 771 -13.35 10.00 -3.34
C THR A 771 -14.02 11.16 -4.09
N LYS A 772 -14.88 11.93 -3.40
CA LYS A 772 -15.57 13.10 -3.97
C LYS A 772 -15.28 14.33 -3.15
N GLY A 773 -15.16 15.48 -3.82
CA GLY A 773 -15.25 16.76 -3.14
C GLY A 773 -16.69 17.00 -2.72
N SER A 774 -16.92 17.18 -1.42
CA SER A 774 -18.09 17.89 -0.91
C SER A 774 -17.66 19.34 -0.66
N ASP A 775 -18.34 20.29 -1.29
CA ASP A 775 -18.14 21.72 -1.04
C ASP A 775 -19.11 22.20 0.06
N LYS A 776 -18.96 21.69 1.30
CA LYS A 776 -19.83 22.06 2.44
C LYS A 776 -19.11 22.34 3.78
N ALA A 777 -17.86 22.75 3.73
CA ALA A 777 -17.08 23.20 4.89
C ALA A 777 -17.37 24.67 5.30
N ASP A 778 -18.65 25.05 5.45
CA ASP A 778 -19.10 26.45 5.65
C ASP A 778 -19.32 26.83 7.14
N VAL A 779 -18.79 26.01 8.05
CA VAL A 779 -19.27 25.89 9.45
C VAL A 779 -18.36 26.60 10.48
N LEU A 780 -17.19 27.11 10.06
CA LEU A 780 -16.16 27.68 10.95
C LEU A 780 -16.29 29.22 11.14
N PRO A 781 -15.81 29.79 12.26
CA PRO A 781 -15.81 31.23 12.51
C PRO A 781 -14.68 31.97 11.77
N SER A 782 -14.92 33.23 11.38
CA SER A 782 -13.92 34.13 10.76
C SER A 782 -12.97 34.75 11.79
N ALA A 783 -11.74 35.08 11.39
CA ALA A 783 -10.79 35.88 12.17
C ALA A 783 -10.40 37.17 11.43
N GLN A 784 -10.46 38.31 12.11
CA GLN A 784 -10.14 39.63 11.54
C GLN A 784 -9.16 40.39 12.43
N THR A 785 -8.23 41.12 11.81
CA THR A 785 -7.28 41.98 12.51
C THR A 785 -7.89 43.31 12.94
N LYS A 786 -7.50 43.73 14.14
CA LYS A 786 -7.67 45.07 14.67
C LYS A 786 -6.30 45.71 14.85
N LYS A 787 -6.24 47.05 14.90
CA LYS A 787 -5.03 47.74 15.35
C LYS A 787 -5.05 47.81 16.88
N ASP A 788 -3.92 47.57 17.50
CA ASP A 788 -3.75 47.83 18.94
C ASP A 788 -3.94 49.32 19.26
N GLU A 789 -4.25 49.64 20.52
CA GLU A 789 -4.47 50.99 21.05
C GLU A 789 -3.28 51.94 20.81
N LYS A 790 -2.06 51.39 20.68
CA LYS A 790 -0.84 52.16 20.37
C LYS A 790 -0.56 52.26 18.86
N GLY A 791 -1.47 51.78 18.00
CA GLY A 791 -1.44 51.88 16.54
C GLY A 791 -0.33 51.12 15.79
N LYS A 792 0.67 50.59 16.51
CA LYS A 792 1.90 50.01 15.96
C LYS A 792 1.86 48.51 15.65
N ALA A 793 0.81 47.79 16.04
CA ALA A 793 0.69 46.35 15.82
C ALA A 793 -0.72 45.96 15.38
N THR A 794 -0.81 45.02 14.44
CA THR A 794 -2.01 44.26 14.13
C THR A 794 -2.18 43.14 15.15
N VAL A 795 -3.38 43.04 15.73
CA VAL A 795 -3.75 42.04 16.74
C VAL A 795 -5.07 41.37 16.37
N VAL A 796 -5.23 40.11 16.74
CA VAL A 796 -6.53 39.43 16.77
C VAL A 796 -6.97 39.29 18.22
N GLU A 797 -8.24 39.57 18.48
CA GLU A 797 -8.87 39.29 19.78
C GLU A 797 -9.30 37.82 19.81
N GLU A 798 -8.54 36.99 20.49
CA GLU A 798 -8.89 35.59 20.75
C GLU A 798 -9.58 35.44 22.10
N VAL A 799 -10.48 34.46 22.20
CA VAL A 799 -11.14 34.10 23.46
C VAL A 799 -10.13 33.40 24.37
N ASP A 800 -9.90 33.98 25.54
CA ASP A 800 -9.03 33.44 26.57
C ASP A 800 -9.87 32.58 27.53
N ARG A 801 -9.80 31.26 27.37
CA ARG A 801 -10.61 30.29 28.15
C ARG A 801 -9.85 29.93 29.44
N PRO A 802 -10.46 30.07 30.63
CA PRO A 802 -9.89 29.55 31.87
C PRO A 802 -9.60 28.05 31.78
N GLN A 803 -8.48 27.60 32.35
CA GLN A 803 -8.02 26.21 32.26
C GLN A 803 -9.10 25.18 32.66
N ALA A 804 -9.90 25.45 33.69
CA ALA A 804 -10.97 24.56 34.12
C ALA A 804 -12.07 24.33 33.05
N ASP A 805 -12.39 25.34 32.25
CA ASP A 805 -13.36 25.20 31.15
C ASP A 805 -12.73 24.51 29.91
N ILE A 806 -11.41 24.61 29.73
CA ILE A 806 -10.64 23.79 28.76
C ILE A 806 -10.67 22.32 29.20
N ASP A 807 -10.40 22.05 30.47
CA ASP A 807 -10.33 20.69 31.03
C ASP A 807 -11.69 19.98 31.00
N SER A 808 -12.78 20.71 31.24
CA SER A 808 -14.15 20.18 31.12
C SER A 808 -14.53 19.83 29.67
N GLN A 809 -14.15 20.67 28.70
CA GLN A 809 -14.34 20.38 27.27
C GLN A 809 -13.46 19.19 26.82
N PHE A 810 -12.27 19.04 27.40
CA PHE A 810 -11.41 17.89 27.17
C PHE A 810 -12.02 16.59 27.71
N GLU A 811 -12.59 16.58 28.91
CA GLU A 811 -13.21 15.38 29.47
C GLU A 811 -14.35 14.85 28.57
N ALA A 812 -15.21 15.75 28.09
CA ALA A 812 -16.24 15.40 27.11
C ALA A 812 -15.64 14.83 25.80
N THR A 813 -14.51 15.36 25.35
CA THR A 813 -13.80 14.89 24.14
C THR A 813 -13.19 13.50 24.34
N VAL A 814 -12.55 13.22 25.47
CA VAL A 814 -12.00 11.90 25.81
C VAL A 814 -13.12 10.85 25.92
N ARG A 815 -14.26 11.20 26.53
CA ARG A 815 -15.43 10.30 26.57
C ARG A 815 -15.95 9.92 25.17
N ARG A 816 -15.87 10.82 24.16
CA ARG A 816 -16.14 10.48 22.74
C ARG A 816 -15.04 9.61 22.12
N ALA A 817 -13.78 9.95 22.38
CA ALA A 817 -12.62 9.23 21.85
C ALA A 817 -12.63 7.73 22.23
N LEU A 818 -13.08 7.38 23.43
CA LEU A 818 -13.11 6.00 23.95
C LEU A 818 -14.34 5.18 23.52
N ALA A 819 -15.35 5.77 22.86
CA ALA A 819 -16.56 5.03 22.43
C ALA A 819 -16.27 4.02 21.29
N PRO A 820 -17.01 2.91 21.17
CA PRO A 820 -16.88 1.97 20.04
C PRO A 820 -17.12 2.64 18.67
N PHE A 821 -16.43 2.18 17.64
CA PHE A 821 -16.56 2.70 16.27
C PHE A 821 -17.74 2.06 15.51
N VAL A 822 -18.42 2.85 14.68
CA VAL A 822 -19.50 2.42 13.77
C VAL A 822 -19.25 3.01 12.37
N PRO A 823 -19.13 2.20 11.30
CA PRO A 823 -18.76 2.70 9.97
C PRO A 823 -19.92 3.38 9.22
N PRO A 824 -19.68 4.52 8.52
CA PRO A 824 -20.70 5.24 7.74
C PRO A 824 -20.95 4.62 6.35
N VAL A 825 -22.09 4.95 5.75
CA VAL A 825 -22.51 4.45 4.42
C VAL A 825 -22.28 5.49 3.31
N GLU A 826 -21.43 5.16 2.34
CA GLU A 826 -21.11 6.03 1.20
C GLU A 826 -22.23 6.14 0.16
N LYS A 827 -22.35 7.33 -0.49
CA LYS A 827 -23.15 7.56 -1.71
C LYS A 827 -22.27 8.09 -2.84
N GLU A 828 -22.64 7.85 -4.10
CA GLU A 828 -21.81 8.21 -5.26
C GLU A 828 -22.56 8.75 -6.50
N GLU A 829 -22.18 9.95 -6.94
CA GLU A 829 -22.51 10.53 -8.27
C GLU A 829 -21.26 10.73 -9.17
N LYS A 830 -21.42 11.22 -10.41
CA LYS A 830 -20.37 11.45 -11.43
C LYS A 830 -20.83 12.40 -12.56
N THR A 831 -19.91 13.15 -13.18
CA THR A 831 -20.07 13.86 -14.47
C THR A 831 -18.72 14.01 -15.23
N LEU A 832 -18.74 14.59 -16.44
CA LEU A 832 -17.61 14.84 -17.37
C LEU A 832 -16.88 13.59 -17.90
N GLU A 833 -17.56 12.76 -18.67
CA GLU A 833 -17.04 11.44 -19.07
C GLU A 833 -16.79 11.23 -20.59
N ASP A 834 -17.49 11.93 -21.49
CA ASP A 834 -17.74 11.36 -22.84
C ASP A 834 -16.53 11.34 -23.80
N SER A 835 -15.63 12.31 -23.71
CA SER A 835 -14.34 12.26 -24.43
C SER A 835 -13.49 11.06 -23.98
N TYR A 836 -13.50 10.75 -22.68
CA TYR A 836 -12.77 9.61 -22.13
C TYR A 836 -13.46 8.28 -22.46
N LYS A 837 -14.81 8.23 -22.51
CA LYS A 837 -15.56 7.06 -22.99
C LYS A 837 -15.13 6.69 -24.42
N ASN A 838 -14.93 7.65 -25.31
CA ASN A 838 -14.45 7.40 -26.67
C ASN A 838 -13.02 6.83 -26.72
N PHE A 839 -12.09 7.35 -25.91
CA PHE A 839 -10.75 6.76 -25.81
C PHE A 839 -10.79 5.33 -25.27
N ARG A 840 -11.55 5.08 -24.20
CA ARG A 840 -11.80 3.72 -23.68
C ARG A 840 -12.29 2.81 -24.80
N THR A 841 -13.35 3.18 -25.51
CA THR A 841 -13.95 2.30 -26.52
C THR A 841 -12.92 1.89 -27.58
N ARG A 842 -12.01 2.79 -27.99
CA ARG A 842 -10.89 2.45 -28.88
C ARG A 842 -9.87 1.52 -28.22
N LEU A 843 -9.40 1.84 -27.01
CA LEU A 843 -8.43 1.01 -26.26
C LEU A 843 -8.96 -0.41 -26.04
N VAL A 844 -10.18 -0.53 -25.52
CA VAL A 844 -10.86 -1.79 -25.22
C VAL A 844 -11.12 -2.59 -26.50
N ALA A 845 -11.58 -1.96 -27.58
CA ALA A 845 -11.73 -2.64 -28.86
C ALA A 845 -10.38 -3.17 -29.38
N THR A 846 -9.31 -2.37 -29.35
CA THR A 846 -7.97 -2.82 -29.76
C THR A 846 -7.46 -3.97 -28.89
N TRP A 847 -7.66 -3.91 -27.57
CA TRP A 847 -7.27 -4.98 -26.65
C TRP A 847 -8.06 -6.27 -26.87
N ILE A 848 -9.40 -6.18 -27.00
CA ILE A 848 -10.26 -7.34 -27.31
C ILE A 848 -9.89 -7.94 -28.67
N PHE A 849 -9.83 -7.14 -29.74
CA PHE A 849 -9.58 -7.67 -31.08
C PHE A 849 -8.17 -8.23 -31.24
N SER A 850 -7.15 -7.67 -30.58
CA SER A 850 -5.80 -8.24 -30.61
C SER A 850 -5.70 -9.57 -29.83
N ASN A 851 -6.38 -9.69 -28.69
CA ASN A 851 -6.49 -10.97 -27.97
C ASN A 851 -7.33 -12.01 -28.73
N ALA A 852 -8.47 -11.61 -29.30
CA ALA A 852 -9.31 -12.48 -30.11
C ALA A 852 -8.59 -12.96 -31.38
N LEU A 853 -7.82 -12.09 -32.04
CA LEU A 853 -6.98 -12.45 -33.17
C LEU A 853 -5.91 -13.48 -32.78
N LEU A 854 -5.19 -13.26 -31.67
CA LEU A 854 -4.20 -14.22 -31.17
C LEU A 854 -4.84 -15.58 -30.84
N ALA A 855 -6.03 -15.57 -30.21
CA ALA A 855 -6.77 -16.79 -29.93
C ALA A 855 -7.17 -17.54 -31.22
N VAL A 856 -7.76 -16.84 -32.20
CA VAL A 856 -8.16 -17.44 -33.49
C VAL A 856 -6.95 -17.97 -34.26
N VAL A 857 -5.83 -17.23 -34.31
CA VAL A 857 -4.60 -17.65 -35.01
C VAL A 857 -4.02 -18.92 -34.40
N ILE A 858 -4.11 -19.11 -33.08
CA ILE A 858 -3.60 -20.32 -32.40
C ILE A 858 -4.60 -21.49 -32.46
N THR A 859 -5.91 -21.24 -32.65
CA THR A 859 -6.94 -22.30 -32.73
C THR A 859 -7.50 -22.53 -34.13
N SER A 860 -6.80 -22.14 -35.21
CA SER A 860 -7.26 -22.38 -36.59
C SER A 860 -6.31 -23.28 -37.37
N ASP A 861 -6.82 -24.45 -37.77
CA ASP A 861 -6.10 -25.50 -38.51
C ASP A 861 -5.47 -25.02 -39.82
N SER A 862 -5.89 -23.86 -40.32
CA SER A 862 -5.39 -23.25 -41.55
C SER A 862 -4.09 -22.47 -41.38
N VAL A 863 -3.68 -22.09 -40.16
CA VAL A 863 -2.44 -21.32 -39.89
C VAL A 863 -1.17 -22.16 -40.08
N ASP A 864 -1.27 -23.50 -40.06
CA ASP A 864 -0.19 -24.41 -40.50
C ASP A 864 0.27 -24.13 -41.95
N ASN A 865 -0.57 -23.51 -42.79
CA ASN A 865 -0.20 -23.09 -44.15
C ASN A 865 0.51 -21.73 -44.21
N PHE A 866 0.67 -21.03 -43.09
CA PHE A 866 1.17 -19.65 -43.03
C PHE A 866 2.50 -19.50 -42.27
N GLY A 867 3.14 -20.61 -41.89
CA GLY A 867 4.43 -20.65 -41.19
C GLY A 867 5.59 -21.19 -42.06
N PHE A 868 6.43 -20.31 -42.59
CA PHE A 868 7.80 -20.54 -43.09
C PHE A 868 8.18 -21.97 -43.56
N THR A 869 7.52 -22.49 -44.58
CA THR A 869 8.03 -23.66 -45.30
C THR A 869 9.23 -23.28 -46.16
N VAL A 870 10.44 -23.64 -45.69
CA VAL A 870 11.68 -23.55 -46.49
C VAL A 870 11.69 -24.67 -47.53
N SER A 871 10.80 -24.58 -48.50
CA SER A 871 10.67 -25.49 -49.64
C SER A 871 11.25 -24.81 -50.87
N ALA A 872 12.52 -25.13 -51.19
CA ALA A 872 13.18 -24.61 -52.39
C ALA A 872 12.43 -25.04 -53.67
N PRO A 873 12.26 -24.16 -54.68
CA PRO A 873 11.32 -24.38 -55.78
C PRO A 873 11.88 -25.33 -56.85
N THR A 874 11.66 -26.63 -56.68
CA THR A 874 11.88 -27.63 -57.74
C THR A 874 10.72 -27.65 -58.74
N SER A 875 10.77 -26.72 -59.70
CA SER A 875 10.29 -26.84 -61.09
C SER A 875 9.22 -27.90 -61.40
N GLY A 876 7.94 -27.50 -61.53
CA GLY A 876 6.83 -28.42 -61.82
C GLY A 876 5.62 -27.78 -62.52
N LEU A 877 5.77 -27.37 -63.78
CA LEU A 877 4.70 -26.73 -64.56
C LEU A 877 3.69 -27.76 -65.13
N ARG A 878 2.42 -27.76 -64.64
CA ARG A 878 1.20 -27.74 -65.50
C ARG A 878 -0.13 -27.71 -64.75
N LEU A 879 -1.13 -27.15 -65.44
CA LEU A 879 -2.56 -27.13 -65.13
C LEU A 879 -3.27 -28.31 -65.82
N THR A 880 -4.42 -28.77 -65.29
CA THR A 880 -5.70 -29.16 -65.99
C THR A 880 -6.46 -30.29 -65.25
N ILE A 881 -7.79 -30.24 -65.32
CA ILE A 881 -8.75 -31.16 -64.66
C ILE A 881 -9.30 -32.20 -65.67
N ALA A 882 -9.39 -33.49 -65.31
CA ALA A 882 -10.42 -34.45 -65.79
C ALA A 882 -10.32 -35.83 -65.06
N ASN A 883 -11.44 -36.55 -64.98
CA ASN A 883 -11.52 -37.93 -64.45
C ASN A 883 -11.44 -38.99 -65.56
N TYR A 884 -10.83 -40.15 -65.30
CA TYR A 884 -11.39 -41.47 -65.68
C TYR A 884 -10.78 -42.63 -64.87
N SER A 885 -11.20 -43.89 -65.11
CA SER A 885 -11.10 -45.00 -64.15
C SER A 885 -10.42 -46.31 -64.66
N GLN A 886 -10.08 -47.17 -63.68
CA GLN A 886 -9.89 -48.64 -63.75
C GLN A 886 -8.70 -49.29 -64.52
N SER A 887 -7.66 -49.62 -63.73
CA SER A 887 -7.36 -51.01 -63.28
C SER A 887 -6.16 -51.83 -63.83
N ARG A 888 -5.55 -52.58 -62.88
CA ARG A 888 -4.71 -53.81 -62.96
C ARG A 888 -3.31 -53.79 -63.60
N GLY A 889 -2.29 -53.95 -62.75
CA GLY A 889 -0.93 -54.39 -63.07
C GLY A 889 0.01 -54.27 -61.85
N PRO A 890 0.60 -55.36 -61.29
CA PRO A 890 1.25 -55.29 -59.97
C PRO A 890 2.80 -55.25 -60.00
N ARG A 891 3.41 -54.36 -59.19
CA ARG A 891 4.75 -54.55 -58.62
C ARG A 891 4.99 -53.69 -57.37
N VAL A 892 5.49 -54.36 -56.32
CA VAL A 892 6.48 -54.01 -55.28
C VAL A 892 6.75 -52.52 -54.94
N GLU A 893 6.98 -52.28 -53.64
CA GLU A 893 7.52 -51.06 -53.00
C GLU A 893 6.62 -49.81 -52.94
N ALA A 894 5.95 -49.66 -51.79
CA ALA A 894 5.46 -48.39 -51.29
C ALA A 894 5.75 -48.29 -49.78
N ILE A 895 6.65 -47.38 -49.38
CA ILE A 895 6.94 -47.11 -47.97
C ILE A 895 5.77 -46.30 -47.38
N THR A 896 5.12 -46.82 -46.35
CA THR A 896 3.98 -46.18 -45.69
C THR A 896 4.43 -44.96 -44.88
N PHE A 897 4.46 -43.78 -45.50
CA PHE A 897 4.60 -42.51 -44.78
C PHE A 897 3.30 -42.18 -44.02
N SER A 898 3.19 -42.73 -42.81
CA SER A 898 2.12 -42.43 -41.87
C SER A 898 2.17 -40.95 -41.43
N LYS A 899 1.01 -40.40 -41.02
CA LYS A 899 0.86 -39.04 -40.49
C LYS A 899 1.79 -38.82 -39.29
N ARG A 900 2.92 -38.13 -39.48
CA ARG A 900 3.81 -37.75 -38.37
C ARG A 900 3.66 -36.27 -37.98
N TYR A 901 2.94 -36.07 -36.88
CA TYR A 901 3.19 -35.04 -35.86
C TYR A 901 3.43 -33.58 -36.31
N CYS A 902 2.36 -32.86 -36.64
CA CYS A 902 2.28 -31.41 -36.40
C CYS A 902 1.33 -31.16 -35.22
N GLY A 903 1.83 -31.24 -33.98
CA GLY A 903 0.95 -31.14 -32.79
C GLY A 903 1.58 -31.32 -31.40
N ARG A 904 2.92 -31.40 -31.27
CA ARG A 904 3.60 -31.67 -29.99
C ARG A 904 4.53 -30.56 -29.48
N ARG A 905 4.63 -29.39 -30.13
CA ARG A 905 5.46 -28.25 -29.65
C ARG A 905 4.74 -27.25 -28.73
N LEU A 906 3.41 -27.35 -28.58
CA LEU A 906 2.61 -26.42 -27.77
C LEU A 906 2.71 -26.60 -26.23
N PRO A 907 2.83 -27.81 -25.66
CA PRO A 907 2.75 -27.99 -24.20
C PRO A 907 3.79 -27.20 -23.39
N CYS A 908 5.04 -27.13 -23.85
CA CYS A 908 6.13 -26.45 -23.15
C CYS A 908 5.92 -24.92 -23.10
N LEU A 909 5.44 -24.33 -24.21
CA LEU A 909 5.08 -22.92 -24.23
C LEU A 909 3.87 -22.62 -23.33
N LEU A 910 2.94 -23.56 -23.17
CA LEU A 910 1.78 -23.39 -22.27
C LEU A 910 2.15 -23.47 -20.78
N SER A 911 3.05 -24.37 -20.40
CA SER A 911 3.52 -24.46 -19.01
C SER A 911 4.30 -23.21 -18.59
N ASP A 912 5.16 -22.70 -19.48
CA ASP A 912 5.90 -21.46 -19.26
C ASP A 912 4.93 -20.28 -19.17
N PHE A 913 3.89 -20.23 -20.04
CA PHE A 913 2.82 -19.24 -19.94
C PHE A 913 2.05 -19.31 -18.60
N LEU A 914 1.79 -20.50 -18.04
CA LEU A 914 1.09 -20.62 -16.76
C LEU A 914 1.88 -20.04 -15.58
N GLY A 915 3.21 -20.22 -15.57
CA GLY A 915 4.08 -19.55 -14.60
C GLY A 915 4.07 -18.03 -14.81
N VAL A 916 4.28 -17.61 -16.06
CA VAL A 916 4.53 -16.22 -16.45
C VAL A 916 3.28 -15.31 -16.42
N VAL A 917 2.06 -15.84 -16.51
CA VAL A 917 0.84 -15.06 -16.24
C VAL A 917 0.36 -15.21 -14.78
N GLY A 918 0.86 -16.22 -14.06
CA GLY A 918 0.86 -16.24 -12.59
C GLY A 918 1.67 -15.09 -11.99
N SER A 919 2.71 -14.64 -12.67
CA SER A 919 3.42 -13.38 -12.40
C SER A 919 2.77 -12.18 -13.11
N SER A 920 1.46 -11.99 -12.94
CA SER A 920 0.77 -10.74 -13.36
C SER A 920 1.15 -9.51 -12.51
N GLY A 921 1.98 -9.72 -11.49
CA GLY A 921 3.00 -8.79 -11.05
C GLY A 921 4.38 -9.44 -11.18
N GLU A 922 4.99 -9.31 -12.36
CA GLU A 922 6.44 -9.34 -12.67
C GLU A 922 7.24 -10.67 -12.54
N LEU A 923 8.11 -10.97 -13.55
CA LEU A 923 9.21 -12.00 -13.60
C LEU A 923 8.84 -13.52 -13.60
N VAL A 924 9.56 -14.50 -14.19
CA VAL A 924 10.87 -14.65 -14.88
C VAL A 924 10.72 -15.64 -16.07
N SER A 925 11.61 -15.62 -17.07
CA SER A 925 12.00 -16.84 -17.80
C SER A 925 13.50 -16.83 -18.12
N CYS A 926 14.14 -18.01 -18.13
CA CYS A 926 15.60 -18.15 -18.18
C CYS A 926 16.13 -18.33 -19.62
N ALA A 927 17.01 -17.42 -20.05
CA ALA A 927 17.83 -17.64 -21.24
C ALA A 927 19.09 -18.44 -20.88
N VAL A 928 19.20 -19.68 -21.39
CA VAL A 928 20.46 -20.44 -21.33
C VAL A 928 21.31 -20.08 -22.54
N SER A 929 22.47 -19.48 -22.29
CA SER A 929 23.55 -19.32 -23.25
C SER A 929 24.83 -19.89 -22.67
N THR A 930 25.38 -20.91 -23.31
CA THR A 930 26.79 -21.30 -23.16
C THR A 930 27.37 -21.40 -24.56
N GLU A 931 28.51 -20.76 -24.78
CA GLU A 931 29.29 -20.86 -26.00
C GLU A 931 30.23 -22.06 -25.86
N ASP A 932 30.33 -22.90 -26.89
CA ASP A 932 31.63 -23.24 -27.49
C ASP A 932 31.45 -24.10 -28.74
N GLU A 933 31.87 -23.58 -29.90
CA GLU A 933 32.85 -24.23 -30.78
C GLU A 933 33.28 -23.28 -31.90
N ARG A 934 34.58 -23.31 -32.24
CA ARG A 934 35.22 -22.62 -33.37
C ARG A 934 36.20 -23.60 -34.03
N PRO A 935 36.79 -23.27 -35.18
CA PRO A 935 36.19 -22.71 -36.41
C PRO A 935 36.45 -23.67 -37.60
N VAL A 936 35.85 -23.42 -38.76
CA VAL A 936 36.30 -24.03 -40.02
C VAL A 936 36.44 -22.97 -41.10
N GLU A 937 37.68 -22.74 -41.55
CA GLU A 937 37.96 -22.07 -42.81
C GLU A 937 37.76 -23.04 -43.97
N CYS A 938 37.07 -22.62 -45.02
CA CYS A 938 37.27 -23.14 -46.37
C CYS A 938 36.93 -22.05 -47.39
N SER A 939 37.89 -21.72 -48.26
CA SER A 939 37.78 -20.63 -49.22
C SER A 939 37.72 -21.16 -50.65
N ALA A 940 36.90 -20.50 -51.49
CA ALA A 940 36.75 -20.71 -52.93
C ALA A 940 36.20 -22.10 -53.35
N SER A 941 35.51 -22.26 -54.48
CA SER A 941 35.70 -21.53 -55.74
C SER A 941 34.51 -21.63 -56.71
N GLN A 942 34.37 -20.61 -57.57
CA GLN A 942 33.69 -20.60 -58.89
C GLN A 942 32.17 -20.87 -58.94
N GLY A 943 31.45 -19.97 -59.62
CA GLY A 943 29.99 -19.97 -59.83
C GLY A 943 29.49 -18.60 -60.22
#